data_AF-Q5R5N6-F1
#
_entry.id   AF-Q5R5N6-F1
#
_cell.length_a   1.000
_cell.length_b   1.000
_cell.length_c   1.000
_cell.angle_alpha   90.00
_cell.angle_beta   90.00
_cell.angle_gamma   90.00
#
_symmetry.space_group_name_H-M   'P 1'
#
loop_
_entity.id
_entity.type
_entity.pdbx_description
1 polymer ?
#
loop_
_entity_poly.entity_id
_entity_poly.type
_entity_poly.pdbx_seq_one_letter_code
_entity_poly.pdbx_strand_id
1 'polypeptide(L)'
;MARGSAVAWAAFGPLLWGCALGLQGGMLYPQESRSRERKELDGLWSFRADFSDNRRRGFEEQWYRRPLRESGPTLDMPVPSSFNDISQDWRLRHFVGWVWYEREVILPERWTQDLHTRVVLRIGSAHSYAIVWVNGVDTLEHEGGYLPFEADISNLVQVGPLPSRLRITIAINNTLTPTTLPPGTIQYMNDTSKYPKGYFVQNTYFDFFNYAGLQRSVLLYTTPTTYIDDITVTTGVEQDSGLVNYQISVKGSNLFELEARLLDAENKVVANGTGTQGQLKVPGASLWWPYLMHERPAYLYSLEVRLTAQTSLGPVSDFYSLPVGIRTVAVTESQFLINGKPFYFHGVNKHEDADIRGKGFDWPLLVKDFNLLRWLGANAFRTSHYPYAEEVLQMCDRHGIVVIDECPGVGLALPQFFNNVSLHHHMRVMEEVVRRDKNHPAVVMWSVANEPASHLESAGYYLKMVIAHTKALDPSRPVTFVSNSNYAADKGAPYVDVICLNSYYSWYHDYGHLELIQLQLATQFENWYKKYQKPIIQSEYGAETIAGFHQDPPLMFTEEYQKSLLEQYHLGLDQKRRKYVVGELIWNFADFMTEQSLTRVLGNKKGIFTRQRQPKSAAFLLRERYWKIANETRYPHSVAKSQCLENSPFT
;
A
#
# COMPACT_ATOMS: atom_id res chain seq x y z
N MET A 1 60.90 13.49 -39.28
CA MET A 1 61.53 14.24 -38.16
C MET A 1 60.42 15.03 -37.46
N ALA A 2 60.39 15.03 -36.11
CA ALA A 2 59.39 15.64 -35.20
C ALA A 2 57.94 15.10 -35.32
N ARG A 3 57.51 14.05 -34.60
CA ARG A 3 57.08 13.92 -33.17
C ARG A 3 56.03 14.95 -32.70
N GLY A 4 54.79 14.47 -32.50
CA GLY A 4 53.72 15.11 -31.76
C GLY A 4 52.52 14.16 -31.63
N SER A 5 52.30 13.62 -30.43
CA SER A 5 51.41 12.51 -30.06
C SER A 5 49.93 12.90 -29.89
N ALA A 6 49.05 11.95 -30.20
CA ALA A 6 47.61 11.98 -29.95
C ALA A 6 47.28 11.86 -28.44
N VAL A 7 46.22 12.55 -28.00
CA VAL A 7 45.56 12.35 -26.69
C VAL A 7 44.07 12.14 -26.95
N ALA A 8 43.59 10.93 -26.69
CA ALA A 8 42.18 10.58 -26.67
C ALA A 8 41.60 10.86 -25.27
N TRP A 9 40.47 11.54 -25.21
CA TRP A 9 39.73 11.81 -23.98
C TRP A 9 38.85 10.61 -23.63
N ALA A 10 39.28 9.82 -22.63
CA ALA A 10 38.42 8.88 -21.92
C ALA A 10 37.93 9.58 -20.64
N ALA A 11 36.65 9.92 -20.58
CA ALA A 11 36.02 10.49 -19.39
C ALA A 11 35.70 9.36 -18.40
N PHE A 12 36.52 9.24 -17.36
CA PHE A 12 36.18 8.56 -16.10
C PHE A 12 35.16 9.42 -15.33
N GLY A 13 34.00 8.85 -14.99
CA GLY A 13 33.04 9.39 -14.03
C GLY A 13 32.70 8.32 -12.99
N PRO A 14 32.76 8.61 -11.69
CA PRO A 14 33.01 7.62 -10.64
C PRO A 14 31.78 6.79 -10.24
N LEU A 15 32.05 5.56 -9.80
CA LEU A 15 31.17 4.76 -8.95
C LEU A 15 30.72 5.59 -7.74
N LEU A 16 29.42 5.86 -7.63
CA LEU A 16 28.76 6.21 -6.38
C LEU A 16 27.94 5.01 -5.92
N TRP A 17 28.63 4.02 -5.34
CA TRP A 17 28.02 3.13 -4.36
C TRP A 17 27.90 3.92 -3.05
N GLY A 18 26.81 4.67 -2.91
CA GLY A 18 26.39 5.18 -1.61
C GLY A 18 25.76 4.02 -0.85
N CYS A 19 26.42 3.56 0.22
CA CYS A 19 25.84 2.65 1.19
C CYS A 19 24.57 3.27 1.78
N ALA A 20 23.42 3.00 1.17
CA ALA A 20 22.19 2.97 1.93
C ALA A 20 22.37 1.83 2.94
N LEU A 21 22.44 2.16 4.22
CA LEU A 21 22.29 1.20 5.31
C LEU A 21 20.89 0.62 5.20
N GLY A 22 20.70 -0.33 4.28
CA GLY A 22 19.43 -0.99 4.07
C GLY A 22 18.96 -1.63 5.38
N LEU A 23 17.65 -1.63 5.58
CA LEU A 23 17.00 -2.30 6.70
C LEU A 23 17.62 -3.70 6.91
N GLN A 24 18.01 -4.00 8.15
CA GLN A 24 18.58 -5.30 8.48
C GLN A 24 17.48 -6.36 8.42
N GLY A 25 17.49 -7.18 7.36
CA GLY A 25 16.64 -8.37 7.21
C GLY A 25 15.50 -8.22 6.21
N GLY A 26 15.13 -9.36 5.60
CA GLY A 26 13.93 -9.49 4.78
C GLY A 26 12.64 -9.36 5.57
N MET A 27 11.51 -9.46 4.88
CA MET A 27 10.16 -9.34 5.48
C MET A 27 9.13 -10.16 4.69
N LEU A 28 9.56 -11.31 4.15
CA LEU A 28 8.71 -12.21 3.38
C LEU A 28 7.44 -12.57 4.14
N TYR A 29 6.30 -12.61 3.44
CA TYR A 29 5.03 -13.01 4.05
C TYR A 29 5.12 -14.46 4.59
N PRO A 30 4.82 -14.72 5.87
CA PRO A 30 4.89 -16.06 6.41
C PRO A 30 3.94 -17.01 5.68
N GLN A 31 4.43 -18.19 5.31
CA GLN A 31 3.61 -19.24 4.68
C GLN A 31 3.92 -20.61 5.28
N GLU A 32 2.95 -21.51 5.22
CA GLU A 32 3.16 -22.91 5.57
C GLU A 32 3.93 -23.60 4.44
N SER A 33 4.92 -24.41 4.80
CA SER A 33 5.68 -25.23 3.87
C SER A 33 6.15 -26.50 4.56
N ARG A 34 6.94 -27.34 3.88
CA ARG A 34 7.52 -28.54 4.50
C ARG A 34 8.45 -28.24 5.68
N SER A 35 8.97 -27.02 5.76
CA SER A 35 9.93 -26.56 6.79
C SER A 35 9.39 -25.44 7.68
N ARG A 36 8.19 -24.92 7.40
CA ARG A 36 7.63 -23.72 8.03
C ARG A 36 6.21 -23.96 8.49
N GLU A 37 5.93 -23.56 9.72
CA GLU A 37 4.59 -23.65 10.31
C GLU A 37 4.10 -22.26 10.68
N ARG A 38 2.77 -22.08 10.70
CA ARG A 38 2.13 -20.83 11.13
C ARG A 38 1.11 -21.10 12.22
N LYS A 39 1.00 -20.17 13.15
CA LYS A 39 -0.02 -20.13 14.19
C LYS A 39 -0.56 -18.71 14.31
N GLU A 40 -1.74 -18.49 13.75
CA GLU A 40 -2.46 -17.23 13.91
C GLU A 40 -2.81 -16.98 15.38
N LEU A 41 -2.60 -15.74 15.82
CA LEU A 41 -2.94 -15.24 17.15
C LEU A 41 -4.09 -14.23 17.08
N ASP A 42 -4.96 -14.40 16.09
CA ASP A 42 -6.20 -13.65 15.93
C ASP A 42 -7.28 -14.17 16.89
N GLY A 43 -8.23 -13.31 17.26
CA GLY A 43 -9.24 -13.54 18.29
C GLY A 43 -9.22 -12.48 19.38
N LEU A 44 -9.67 -12.83 20.59
CA LEU A 44 -9.76 -11.89 21.71
C LEU A 44 -8.43 -11.77 22.45
N TRP A 45 -8.02 -10.53 22.69
CA TRP A 45 -6.89 -10.14 23.52
C TRP A 45 -7.40 -9.33 24.72
N SER A 46 -6.75 -9.49 25.87
CA SER A 46 -6.97 -8.59 27.00
C SER A 46 -6.46 -7.19 26.65
N PHE A 47 -7.25 -6.17 26.95
CA PHE A 47 -7.00 -4.79 26.51
C PHE A 47 -7.13 -3.80 27.64
N ARG A 48 -6.24 -2.80 27.67
CA ARG A 48 -6.36 -1.62 28.55
C ARG A 48 -5.77 -0.38 27.89
N ALA A 49 -6.53 0.71 27.87
CA ALA A 49 -6.01 2.03 27.51
C ALA A 49 -5.48 2.78 28.74
N ASP A 50 -4.32 3.43 28.61
CA ASP A 50 -3.71 4.19 29.70
C ASP A 50 -4.24 5.64 29.74
N PHE A 51 -5.33 5.83 30.49
CA PHE A 51 -5.96 7.14 30.69
C PHE A 51 -5.28 8.01 31.77
N SER A 52 -4.12 7.61 32.31
CA SER A 52 -3.40 8.45 33.28
C SER A 52 -3.04 9.82 32.70
N ASP A 53 -2.96 10.86 33.54
CA ASP A 53 -2.77 12.26 33.09
C ASP A 53 -1.54 12.44 32.19
N ASN A 54 -0.45 11.73 32.48
CA ASN A 54 0.78 11.75 31.68
C ASN A 54 0.85 10.65 30.60
N ARG A 55 -0.19 9.81 30.50
CA ARG A 55 -0.33 8.67 29.58
C ARG A 55 0.75 7.60 29.73
N ARG A 56 1.41 7.51 30.88
CA ARG A 56 2.58 6.63 31.08
C ARG A 56 2.54 5.76 32.33
N ARG A 57 1.42 5.75 33.07
CA ARG A 57 1.24 4.87 34.23
C ARG A 57 1.61 3.41 33.93
N GLY A 58 1.30 2.92 32.73
CA GLY A 58 1.64 1.54 32.37
C GLY A 58 3.13 1.23 32.28
N PHE A 59 3.95 2.23 31.96
CA PHE A 59 5.40 2.10 32.02
C PHE A 59 5.93 2.32 33.44
N GLU A 60 5.37 3.29 34.17
CA GLU A 60 5.76 3.61 35.55
C GLU A 60 5.52 2.42 36.51
N GLU A 61 4.39 1.74 36.36
CA GLU A 61 4.03 0.53 37.13
C GLU A 61 4.48 -0.77 36.46
N GLN A 62 5.13 -0.68 35.29
CA GLN A 62 5.66 -1.81 34.52
C GLN A 62 4.63 -2.92 34.27
N TRP A 63 3.46 -2.55 33.73
CA TRP A 63 2.33 -3.44 33.50
C TRP A 63 2.70 -4.72 32.74
N TYR A 64 3.69 -4.67 31.85
CA TYR A 64 4.20 -5.82 31.09
C TYR A 64 4.85 -6.94 31.93
N ARG A 65 5.28 -6.66 33.16
CA ARG A 65 5.98 -7.65 34.01
C ARG A 65 5.09 -8.77 34.52
N ARG A 66 3.78 -8.54 34.62
CA ARG A 66 2.77 -9.50 35.11
C ARG A 66 1.54 -9.50 34.19
N PRO A 67 0.65 -10.50 34.26
CA PRO A 67 -0.58 -10.46 33.48
C PRO A 67 -1.34 -9.13 33.64
N LEU A 68 -1.81 -8.57 32.54
CA LEU A 68 -2.40 -7.22 32.47
C LEU A 68 -3.58 -7.06 33.44
N ARG A 69 -4.37 -8.13 33.62
CA ARG A 69 -5.48 -8.21 34.58
C ARG A 69 -5.07 -7.98 36.05
N GLU A 70 -3.81 -8.24 36.40
CA GLU A 70 -3.30 -8.04 37.77
C GLU A 70 -2.97 -6.57 38.06
N SER A 71 -2.75 -5.76 37.02
CA SER A 71 -2.48 -4.31 37.16
C SER A 71 -3.75 -3.46 37.11
N GLY A 72 -4.92 -4.08 36.93
CA GLY A 72 -6.22 -3.40 36.94
C GLY A 72 -7.20 -4.00 35.93
N PRO A 73 -8.44 -3.46 35.85
CA PRO A 73 -9.48 -3.95 34.96
C PRO A 73 -9.04 -3.95 33.49
N THR A 74 -9.46 -4.97 32.75
CA THR A 74 -9.22 -5.14 31.31
C THR A 74 -10.53 -5.35 30.56
N LEU A 75 -10.52 -5.07 29.26
CA LEU A 75 -11.60 -5.38 28.33
C LEU A 75 -11.14 -6.49 27.37
N ASP A 76 -12.07 -7.16 26.72
CA ASP A 76 -11.74 -7.98 25.55
C ASP A 76 -11.68 -7.08 24.30
N MET A 77 -10.65 -7.28 23.47
CA MET A 77 -10.50 -6.57 22.21
C MET A 77 -10.17 -7.55 21.08
N PRO A 78 -10.92 -7.54 19.96
CA PRO A 78 -10.63 -8.42 18.84
C PRO A 78 -9.37 -7.97 18.07
N VAL A 79 -8.62 -8.95 17.59
CA VAL A 79 -7.51 -8.79 16.65
C VAL A 79 -7.77 -9.74 15.48
N PRO A 80 -7.76 -9.28 14.22
CA PRO A 80 -7.52 -7.91 13.76
C PRO A 80 -8.71 -6.96 13.97
N SER A 81 -8.48 -5.79 14.55
CA SER A 81 -9.47 -4.70 14.63
C SER A 81 -8.83 -3.37 15.05
N SER A 82 -9.45 -2.25 14.65
CA SER A 82 -9.28 -1.00 15.39
C SER A 82 -10.10 -1.05 16.68
N PHE A 83 -9.62 -0.44 17.77
CA PHE A 83 -10.35 -0.48 19.06
C PHE A 83 -11.46 0.58 19.16
N ASN A 84 -11.41 1.60 18.31
CA ASN A 84 -12.12 2.87 18.51
C ASN A 84 -13.65 2.72 18.51
N ASP A 85 -14.21 1.85 17.65
CA ASP A 85 -15.66 1.67 17.48
C ASP A 85 -16.17 0.32 18.03
N ILE A 86 -15.36 -0.38 18.84
CA ILE A 86 -15.74 -1.67 19.46
C ILE A 86 -16.57 -1.46 20.73
N SER A 87 -16.22 -0.44 21.51
CA SER A 87 -16.85 -0.15 22.80
C SER A 87 -17.93 0.93 22.69
N GLN A 88 -18.69 1.13 23.77
CA GLN A 88 -19.62 2.26 23.93
C GLN A 88 -18.97 3.47 24.63
N ASP A 89 -17.64 3.47 24.82
CA ASP A 89 -16.90 4.52 25.52
C ASP A 89 -16.33 5.55 24.53
N TRP A 90 -16.94 6.75 24.50
CA TRP A 90 -16.49 7.86 23.65
C TRP A 90 -15.06 8.30 23.98
N ARG A 91 -14.60 8.12 25.23
CA ARG A 91 -13.23 8.45 25.63
C ARG A 91 -12.23 7.52 24.97
N LEU A 92 -12.60 6.25 24.78
CA LEU A 92 -11.77 5.27 24.09
C LEU A 92 -11.74 5.56 22.58
N ARG A 93 -12.88 5.91 21.97
CA ARG A 93 -12.94 6.25 20.54
C ARG A 93 -11.94 7.34 20.15
N HIS A 94 -11.86 8.40 20.95
CA HIS A 94 -11.02 9.58 20.72
C HIS A 94 -9.74 9.59 21.56
N PHE A 95 -9.35 8.44 22.12
CA PHE A 95 -8.19 8.34 23.00
C PHE A 95 -6.89 8.67 22.25
N VAL A 96 -5.99 9.39 22.92
CA VAL A 96 -4.62 9.63 22.46
C VAL A 96 -3.66 9.21 23.58
N GLY A 97 -2.76 8.27 23.27
CA GLY A 97 -1.79 7.74 24.21
C GLY A 97 -1.46 6.28 23.94
N TRP A 98 -1.13 5.55 25.01
CA TRP A 98 -0.77 4.14 24.95
C TRP A 98 -1.97 3.22 25.23
N VAL A 99 -2.16 2.24 24.37
CA VAL A 99 -3.06 1.11 24.58
C VAL A 99 -2.26 -0.19 24.70
N TRP A 100 -2.73 -1.10 25.54
CA TRP A 100 -2.06 -2.35 25.88
C TRP A 100 -2.93 -3.52 25.45
N TYR A 101 -2.36 -4.44 24.67
CA TYR A 101 -2.95 -5.72 24.30
C TYR A 101 -2.15 -6.83 24.97
N GLU A 102 -2.80 -7.88 25.47
CA GLU A 102 -2.13 -9.07 26.00
C GLU A 102 -2.87 -10.36 25.62
N ARG A 103 -2.10 -11.39 25.25
CA ARG A 103 -2.61 -12.74 25.02
C ARG A 103 -1.64 -13.80 25.53
N GLU A 104 -2.19 -14.83 26.16
CA GLU A 104 -1.47 -16.06 26.49
C GLU A 104 -1.65 -17.10 25.37
N VAL A 105 -0.58 -17.80 25.01
CA VAL A 105 -0.53 -18.78 23.92
C VAL A 105 0.14 -20.06 24.40
N ILE A 106 -0.44 -21.22 24.04
CA ILE A 106 0.23 -22.52 24.18
C ILE A 106 0.93 -22.82 22.86
N LEU A 107 2.24 -23.04 22.91
CA LEU A 107 3.04 -23.42 21.76
C LEU A 107 3.04 -24.95 21.58
N PRO A 108 3.12 -25.47 20.35
CA PRO A 108 3.43 -26.88 20.12
C PRO A 108 4.74 -27.26 20.81
N GLU A 109 4.77 -28.41 21.47
CA GLU A 109 5.95 -28.89 22.23
C GLU A 109 7.23 -28.88 21.37
N ARG A 110 7.12 -29.32 20.11
CA ARG A 110 8.24 -29.31 19.14
C ARG A 110 8.90 -27.94 18.98
N TRP A 111 8.15 -26.83 19.04
CA TRP A 111 8.72 -25.49 18.92
C TRP A 111 9.56 -25.07 20.12
N THR A 112 9.33 -25.72 21.27
CA THR A 112 10.04 -25.42 22.52
C THR A 112 11.20 -26.39 22.79
N GLN A 113 11.14 -27.62 22.25
CA GLN A 113 12.13 -28.68 22.50
C GLN A 113 13.14 -28.85 21.36
N ASP A 114 12.73 -28.62 20.11
CA ASP A 114 13.63 -28.76 18.96
C ASP A 114 14.39 -27.47 18.66
N LEU A 115 15.67 -27.44 19.04
CA LEU A 115 16.57 -26.32 18.82
C LEU A 115 16.93 -26.09 17.35
N HIS A 116 16.52 -26.96 16.42
CA HIS A 116 16.58 -26.67 14.98
C HIS A 116 15.48 -25.71 14.53
N THR A 117 14.43 -25.54 15.33
CA THR A 117 13.28 -24.69 15.02
C THR A 117 13.53 -23.28 15.53
N ARG A 118 13.54 -22.30 14.62
CA ARG A 118 13.46 -20.88 14.94
C ARG A 118 11.99 -20.48 15.07
N VAL A 119 11.63 -19.79 16.15
CA VAL A 119 10.27 -19.30 16.44
C VAL A 119 10.24 -17.79 16.36
N VAL A 120 9.33 -17.24 15.57
CA VAL A 120 9.25 -15.80 15.28
C VAL A 120 7.86 -15.27 15.59
N LEU A 121 7.81 -14.13 16.28
CA LEU A 121 6.59 -13.35 16.46
C LEU A 121 6.53 -12.26 15.40
N ARG A 122 5.47 -12.25 14.59
CA ARG A 122 5.21 -11.22 13.57
C ARG A 122 3.90 -10.49 13.85
N ILE A 123 3.96 -9.17 13.75
CA ILE A 123 2.82 -8.27 13.85
C ILE A 123 2.59 -7.67 12.46
N GLY A 124 1.39 -7.87 11.88
CA GLY A 124 1.10 -7.40 10.52
C GLY A 124 1.00 -5.88 10.40
N SER A 125 0.56 -5.19 11.45
CA SER A 125 0.68 -3.74 11.63
C SER A 125 0.29 -3.30 13.05
N ALA A 126 0.79 -2.14 13.45
CA ALA A 126 0.36 -1.43 14.65
C ALA A 126 0.03 0.04 14.31
N HIS A 127 0.59 1.00 15.04
CA HIS A 127 0.40 2.44 14.82
C HIS A 127 1.73 3.19 14.96
N SER A 128 1.75 4.41 15.50
CA SER A 128 2.90 5.32 15.44
C SER A 128 4.13 4.72 16.11
N TYR A 129 3.92 4.03 17.23
CA TYR A 129 4.96 3.31 17.95
C TYR A 129 4.39 2.04 18.57
N ALA A 130 5.12 0.95 18.52
CA ALA A 130 4.77 -0.31 19.17
C ALA A 130 5.95 -0.85 19.97
N ILE A 131 5.67 -1.40 21.15
CA ILE A 131 6.63 -2.12 21.99
C ILE A 131 6.04 -3.47 22.32
N VAL A 132 6.83 -4.53 22.16
CA VAL A 132 6.42 -5.92 22.33
C VAL A 132 7.24 -6.57 23.44
N TRP A 133 6.53 -7.15 24.39
CA TRP A 133 7.12 -7.98 25.44
C TRP A 133 6.66 -9.42 25.31
N VAL A 134 7.61 -10.34 25.50
CA VAL A 134 7.36 -11.77 25.58
C VAL A 134 7.76 -12.25 26.97
N ASN A 135 6.81 -12.80 27.71
CA ASN A 135 6.96 -13.15 29.12
C ASN A 135 7.47 -11.97 29.99
N GLY A 136 7.11 -10.73 29.60
CA GLY A 136 7.55 -9.50 30.27
C GLY A 136 8.97 -9.04 29.92
N VAL A 137 9.66 -9.72 28.99
CA VAL A 137 10.97 -9.33 28.46
C VAL A 137 10.76 -8.51 27.20
N ASP A 138 11.37 -7.33 27.15
CA ASP A 138 11.36 -6.46 25.97
C ASP A 138 12.05 -7.16 24.80
N THR A 139 11.35 -7.24 23.67
CA THR A 139 11.72 -8.10 22.54
C THR A 139 11.85 -7.32 21.24
N LEU A 140 10.97 -6.34 21.01
CA LEU A 140 10.86 -5.65 19.73
C LEU A 140 10.18 -4.29 19.89
N GLU A 141 10.70 -3.30 19.18
CA GLU A 141 10.06 -1.99 18.99
C GLU A 141 9.91 -1.70 17.50
N HIS A 142 8.87 -0.95 17.14
CA HIS A 142 8.64 -0.50 15.76
C HIS A 142 8.03 0.91 15.76
N GLU A 143 8.53 1.75 14.85
CA GLU A 143 8.03 3.10 14.60
C GLU A 143 7.36 3.10 13.22
N GLY A 144 6.05 3.33 13.17
CA GLY A 144 5.29 3.42 11.92
C GLY A 144 4.03 2.55 11.87
N GLY A 145 2.95 3.11 11.33
CA GLY A 145 1.72 2.35 11.08
C GLY A 145 1.80 1.55 9.77
N TYR A 146 0.82 0.65 9.57
CA TYR A 146 0.55 -0.02 8.29
C TYR A 146 1.65 -0.94 7.73
N LEU A 147 2.75 -1.16 8.45
CA LEU A 147 3.85 -2.00 8.00
C LEU A 147 4.14 -3.11 9.03
N PRO A 148 4.59 -4.29 8.57
CA PRO A 148 4.86 -5.41 9.46
C PRO A 148 6.23 -5.29 10.12
N PHE A 149 6.34 -5.90 11.30
CA PHE A 149 7.58 -6.03 12.05
C PHE A 149 7.60 -7.38 12.79
N GLU A 150 8.79 -7.92 13.03
CA GLU A 150 8.95 -9.24 13.62
C GLU A 150 10.21 -9.38 14.49
N ALA A 151 10.18 -10.34 15.42
CA ALA A 151 11.32 -10.69 16.25
C ALA A 151 11.45 -12.20 16.41
N ASP A 152 12.70 -12.66 16.39
CA ASP A 152 13.07 -14.02 16.76
C ASP A 152 12.96 -14.19 18.28
N ILE A 153 12.06 -15.05 18.72
CA ILE A 153 11.79 -15.32 20.13
C ILE A 153 12.25 -16.71 20.57
N SER A 154 13.02 -17.41 19.74
CA SER A 154 13.46 -18.80 19.99
C SER A 154 14.11 -18.93 21.38
N ASN A 155 15.03 -18.02 21.71
CA ASN A 155 15.71 -17.99 23.01
C ASN A 155 14.76 -17.79 24.20
N LEU A 156 13.62 -17.11 24.00
CA LEU A 156 12.64 -16.84 25.07
C LEU A 156 11.67 -18.01 25.30
N VAL A 157 11.60 -18.95 24.36
CA VAL A 157 10.66 -20.08 24.38
C VAL A 157 11.33 -21.45 24.40
N GLN A 158 12.65 -21.52 24.28
CA GLN A 158 13.43 -22.76 24.29
C GLN A 158 14.49 -22.83 25.40
N VAL A 159 14.85 -21.69 26.01
CA VAL A 159 15.92 -21.63 27.02
C VAL A 159 15.39 -21.09 28.34
N GLY A 160 15.77 -21.73 29.45
CA GLY A 160 15.43 -21.32 30.81
C GLY A 160 14.17 -22.00 31.38
N PRO A 161 13.65 -21.53 32.52
CA PRO A 161 12.39 -22.03 33.06
C PRO A 161 11.25 -21.60 32.13
N LEU A 162 10.82 -22.52 31.26
CA LEU A 162 9.77 -22.25 30.29
C LEU A 162 8.42 -22.20 31.01
N PRO A 163 7.67 -21.09 30.90
CA PRO A 163 6.31 -21.07 31.41
C PRO A 163 5.45 -22.05 30.60
N SER A 164 4.39 -22.58 31.22
CA SER A 164 3.42 -23.44 30.53
C SER A 164 2.68 -22.71 29.40
N ARG A 165 2.72 -21.38 29.40
CA ARG A 165 2.08 -20.49 28.42
C ARG A 165 3.00 -19.31 28.10
N LEU A 166 3.10 -19.00 26.82
CA LEU A 166 3.75 -17.80 26.31
C LEU A 166 2.82 -16.60 26.51
N ARG A 167 3.25 -15.58 27.27
CA ARG A 167 2.50 -14.33 27.43
C ARG A 167 3.07 -13.25 26.52
N ILE A 168 2.27 -12.75 25.59
CA ILE A 168 2.66 -11.69 24.67
C ILE A 168 1.89 -10.44 25.06
N THR A 169 2.62 -9.37 25.39
CA THR A 169 2.05 -8.04 25.71
C THR A 169 2.53 -7.05 24.66
N ILE A 170 1.65 -6.22 24.11
CA ILE A 170 1.97 -5.22 23.10
C ILE A 170 1.40 -3.87 23.52
N ALA A 171 2.24 -2.85 23.64
CA ALA A 171 1.82 -1.47 23.85
C ALA A 171 1.90 -0.71 22.52
N ILE A 172 0.85 0.02 22.16
CA ILE A 172 0.77 0.80 20.91
C ILE A 172 0.45 2.25 21.25
N ASN A 173 1.18 3.18 20.65
CA ASN A 173 0.93 4.61 20.75
C ASN A 173 0.30 5.13 19.45
N ASN A 174 -0.81 5.87 19.57
CA ASN A 174 -1.52 6.46 18.42
C ASN A 174 -1.32 7.98 18.26
N THR A 175 -0.44 8.59 19.04
CA THR A 175 -0.07 10.00 18.93
C THR A 175 0.65 10.24 17.61
N LEU A 176 0.22 11.23 16.86
CA LEU A 176 0.88 11.69 15.64
C LEU A 176 1.63 12.99 15.93
N THR A 177 2.87 13.06 15.46
CA THR A 177 3.80 14.18 15.69
C THR A 177 4.25 14.76 14.36
N PRO A 178 4.99 15.89 14.34
CA PRO A 178 5.59 16.40 13.11
C PRO A 178 6.54 15.42 12.41
N THR A 179 6.99 14.36 13.10
CA THR A 179 7.92 13.35 12.58
C THR A 179 7.26 12.04 12.20
N THR A 180 6.01 11.77 12.58
CA THR A 180 5.28 10.57 12.15
C THR A 180 4.80 10.67 10.69
N LEU A 181 4.44 9.54 10.10
CA LEU A 181 3.75 9.46 8.82
C LEU A 181 2.47 8.62 8.97
N PRO A 182 1.27 9.24 8.85
CA PRO A 182 1.02 10.67 8.61
C PRO A 182 1.48 11.56 9.79
N PRO A 183 1.77 12.86 9.57
CA PRO A 183 2.16 13.76 10.63
C PRO A 183 0.93 14.29 11.38
N GLY A 184 1.16 14.81 12.58
CA GLY A 184 0.16 15.49 13.40
C GLY A 184 0.77 16.47 14.39
N THR A 185 -0.06 17.17 15.15
CA THR A 185 0.40 17.99 16.29
C THR A 185 -0.50 17.78 17.50
N ILE A 186 0.11 17.83 18.69
CA ILE A 186 -0.63 17.89 19.95
C ILE A 186 -0.74 19.35 20.37
N GLN A 187 -1.96 19.81 20.63
CA GLN A 187 -2.24 21.16 21.10
C GLN A 187 -2.86 21.11 22.51
N TYR A 188 -2.16 21.68 23.49
CA TYR A 188 -2.69 21.88 24.83
C TYR A 188 -3.53 23.16 24.89
N MET A 189 -4.77 23.04 25.36
CA MET A 189 -5.72 24.15 25.46
C MET A 189 -5.69 24.70 26.88
N ASN A 190 -4.72 25.57 27.17
CA ASN A 190 -4.43 26.05 28.52
C ASN A 190 -5.39 27.13 29.05
N ASP A 191 -6.32 27.61 28.22
CA ASP A 191 -7.35 28.56 28.64
C ASP A 191 -8.41 27.86 29.50
N THR A 192 -8.20 27.86 30.82
CA THR A 192 -9.10 27.21 31.78
C THR A 192 -10.47 27.88 31.89
N SER A 193 -10.68 29.03 31.23
CA SER A 193 -12.02 29.62 31.11
C SER A 193 -12.89 28.88 30.07
N LYS A 194 -12.27 28.08 29.19
CA LYS A 194 -12.93 27.35 28.10
C LYS A 194 -12.72 25.84 28.17
N TYR A 195 -11.58 25.38 28.68
CA TYR A 195 -11.19 23.98 28.66
C TYR A 195 -10.84 23.49 30.07
N PRO A 196 -11.13 22.21 30.41
CA PRO A 196 -10.71 21.67 31.69
C PRO A 196 -9.17 21.63 31.80
N LYS A 197 -8.66 21.63 33.03
CA LYS A 197 -7.21 21.55 33.27
C LYS A 197 -6.62 20.31 32.60
N GLY A 198 -5.56 20.49 31.82
CA GLY A 198 -4.86 19.42 31.11
C GLY A 198 -5.50 18.99 29.78
N TYR A 199 -6.53 19.70 29.31
CA TYR A 199 -7.16 19.40 28.01
C TYR A 199 -6.17 19.57 26.85
N PHE A 200 -6.11 18.57 25.98
CA PHE A 200 -5.32 18.59 24.76
C PHE A 200 -6.05 17.86 23.63
N VAL A 201 -5.68 18.17 22.39
CA VAL A 201 -6.23 17.54 21.19
C VAL A 201 -5.13 17.15 20.21
N GLN A 202 -5.41 16.13 19.39
CA GLN A 202 -4.62 15.76 18.23
C GLN A 202 -5.16 16.50 17.00
N ASN A 203 -4.34 17.35 16.41
CA ASN A 203 -4.63 17.96 15.11
C ASN A 203 -4.05 17.08 14.00
N THR A 204 -4.83 16.88 12.95
CA THR A 204 -4.49 16.11 11.75
C THR A 204 -4.83 16.95 10.51
N TYR A 205 -4.17 16.64 9.39
CA TYR A 205 -4.36 17.33 8.10
C TYR A 205 -4.64 16.34 6.96
N PHE A 206 -5.26 15.21 7.28
CA PHE A 206 -5.64 14.15 6.35
C PHE A 206 -7.11 13.77 6.57
N ASP A 207 -7.78 13.33 5.51
CA ASP A 207 -9.25 13.19 5.48
C ASP A 207 -9.73 11.76 5.80
N PHE A 208 -9.16 11.10 6.81
CA PHE A 208 -9.65 9.79 7.30
C PHE A 208 -9.44 9.70 8.82
N PHE A 209 -10.25 8.89 9.50
CA PHE A 209 -10.16 8.76 10.95
C PHE A 209 -8.86 8.04 11.36
N ASN A 210 -8.20 8.57 12.40
CA ASN A 210 -6.98 8.02 12.99
C ASN A 210 -7.28 6.79 13.87
N TYR A 211 -7.89 5.78 13.24
CA TYR A 211 -8.11 4.48 13.84
C TYR A 211 -6.79 3.85 14.27
N ALA A 212 -6.80 3.20 15.44
CA ALA A 212 -5.63 2.58 16.01
C ALA A 212 -5.94 1.19 16.59
N GLY A 213 -4.89 0.40 16.79
CA GLY A 213 -4.97 -0.96 17.33
C GLY A 213 -4.10 -1.95 16.54
N LEU A 214 -4.32 -3.24 16.79
CA LEU A 214 -3.75 -4.33 16.02
C LEU A 214 -4.72 -4.66 14.88
N GLN A 215 -4.55 -3.98 13.75
CA GLN A 215 -5.53 -3.93 12.66
C GLN A 215 -5.32 -5.02 11.60
N ARG A 216 -4.16 -5.70 11.68
CA ARG A 216 -3.80 -6.86 10.86
C ARG A 216 -3.37 -7.99 11.77
N SER A 217 -3.38 -9.19 11.21
CA SER A 217 -3.16 -10.41 11.99
C SER A 217 -1.82 -10.39 12.72
N VAL A 218 -1.84 -10.92 13.93
CA VAL A 218 -0.64 -11.23 14.70
C VAL A 218 -0.45 -12.73 14.61
N LEU A 219 0.78 -13.19 14.35
CA LEU A 219 1.03 -14.62 14.23
C LEU A 219 2.40 -15.00 14.75
N LEU A 220 2.52 -16.26 15.15
CA LEU A 220 3.80 -16.92 15.32
C LEU A 220 4.07 -17.78 14.09
N TYR A 221 5.30 -17.80 13.62
CA TYR A 221 5.72 -18.72 12.56
C TYR A 221 7.06 -19.38 12.91
N THR A 222 7.36 -20.48 12.21
CA THR A 222 8.65 -21.16 12.34
C THR A 222 9.41 -21.24 11.04
N THR A 223 10.74 -21.29 11.18
CA THR A 223 11.70 -21.68 10.14
C THR A 223 12.72 -22.61 10.76
N PRO A 224 13.57 -23.28 9.96
CA PRO A 224 14.83 -23.78 10.49
C PRO A 224 15.73 -22.61 10.96
N THR A 225 16.77 -22.91 11.75
CA THR A 225 17.76 -21.90 12.19
C THR A 225 18.57 -21.29 11.05
N THR A 226 18.74 -22.02 9.94
CA THR A 226 19.23 -21.46 8.68
C THR A 226 18.07 -21.39 7.69
N TYR A 227 17.72 -20.17 7.25
CA TYR A 227 16.46 -19.91 6.57
C TYR A 227 16.60 -18.91 5.43
N ILE A 228 15.65 -18.98 4.49
CA ILE A 228 15.48 -18.00 3.40
C ILE A 228 14.86 -16.74 4.02
N ASP A 229 15.67 -15.69 4.10
CA ASP A 229 15.36 -14.42 4.76
C ASP A 229 14.65 -13.45 3.80
N ASP A 230 15.13 -13.38 2.57
CA ASP A 230 14.60 -12.48 1.55
C ASP A 230 14.69 -13.11 0.15
N ILE A 231 13.75 -12.73 -0.70
CA ILE A 231 13.74 -13.05 -2.12
C ILE A 231 13.37 -11.77 -2.87
N THR A 232 14.20 -11.36 -3.83
CA THR A 232 13.91 -10.26 -4.73
C THR A 232 13.78 -10.80 -6.14
N VAL A 233 12.63 -10.59 -6.76
CA VAL A 233 12.36 -10.98 -8.15
C VAL A 233 12.08 -9.74 -8.99
N THR A 234 12.78 -9.64 -10.12
CA THR A 234 12.41 -8.72 -11.21
C THR A 234 12.21 -9.53 -12.49
N THR A 235 11.28 -9.09 -13.33
CA THR A 235 10.96 -9.80 -14.57
C THR A 235 11.16 -8.93 -15.79
N GLY A 236 11.54 -9.57 -16.89
CA GLY A 236 11.73 -8.96 -18.20
C GLY A 236 11.11 -9.83 -19.29
N VAL A 237 11.04 -9.28 -20.50
CA VAL A 237 10.55 -10.01 -21.68
C VAL A 237 11.52 -9.78 -22.82
N GLU A 238 12.00 -10.86 -23.43
CA GLU A 238 12.82 -10.86 -24.63
C GLU A 238 12.12 -11.69 -25.70
N GLN A 239 11.62 -11.04 -26.76
CA GLN A 239 10.80 -11.69 -27.78
C GLN A 239 9.55 -12.35 -27.17
N ASP A 240 9.45 -13.68 -27.24
CA ASP A 240 8.38 -14.50 -26.66
C ASP A 240 8.78 -15.15 -25.32
N SER A 241 10.01 -14.88 -24.85
CA SER A 241 10.58 -15.50 -23.66
C SER A 241 10.47 -14.57 -22.46
N GLY A 242 10.01 -15.12 -21.34
CA GLY A 242 10.03 -14.46 -20.04
C GLY A 242 11.38 -14.62 -19.36
N LEU A 243 11.89 -13.55 -18.76
CA LEU A 243 13.10 -13.56 -17.94
C LEU A 243 12.71 -13.32 -16.49
N VAL A 244 13.16 -14.17 -15.59
CA VAL A 244 12.94 -14.06 -14.14
C VAL A 244 14.28 -13.97 -13.44
N ASN A 245 14.67 -12.77 -13.04
CA ASN A 245 15.87 -12.55 -12.24
C ASN A 245 15.52 -12.76 -10.76
N TYR A 246 16.30 -13.56 -10.05
CA TYR A 246 16.13 -13.77 -8.61
C TYR A 246 17.41 -13.45 -7.85
N GLN A 247 17.24 -12.89 -6.65
CA GLN A 247 18.28 -12.76 -5.63
C GLN A 247 17.69 -13.26 -4.31
N ILE A 248 18.41 -14.15 -3.62
CA ILE A 248 17.96 -14.85 -2.42
C ILE A 248 18.97 -14.58 -1.30
N SER A 249 18.48 -14.09 -0.17
CA SER A 249 19.25 -13.91 1.06
C SER A 249 19.01 -15.08 2.02
N VAL A 250 20.08 -15.57 2.64
CA VAL A 250 20.05 -16.64 3.64
C VAL A 250 20.66 -16.13 4.94
N LYS A 251 20.03 -16.46 6.07
CA LYS A 251 20.55 -16.19 7.43
C LYS A 251 20.76 -17.51 8.16
N GLY A 252 21.72 -17.54 9.10
CA GLY A 252 22.11 -18.73 9.85
C GLY A 252 23.51 -19.20 9.43
N SER A 253 23.62 -20.41 8.90
CA SER A 253 24.87 -20.97 8.40
C SER A 253 25.30 -20.35 7.06
N ASN A 254 26.62 -20.22 6.84
CA ASN A 254 27.22 -19.86 5.57
C ASN A 254 27.50 -21.08 4.66
N LEU A 255 27.28 -22.30 5.15
CA LEU A 255 27.48 -23.55 4.42
C LEU A 255 26.13 -24.08 3.94
N PHE A 256 25.74 -23.70 2.72
CA PHE A 256 24.45 -24.08 2.15
C PHE A 256 24.47 -24.15 0.62
N GLU A 257 23.44 -24.81 0.07
CA GLU A 257 23.11 -24.88 -1.35
C GLU A 257 21.67 -24.40 -1.57
N LEU A 258 21.44 -23.72 -2.69
CA LEU A 258 20.13 -23.19 -3.09
C LEU A 258 19.75 -23.74 -4.47
N GLU A 259 18.52 -24.23 -4.58
CA GLU A 259 17.85 -24.59 -5.82
C GLU A 259 16.62 -23.67 -6.00
N ALA A 260 16.49 -23.04 -7.16
CA ALA A 260 15.34 -22.22 -7.52
C ALA A 260 14.62 -22.88 -8.70
N ARG A 261 13.32 -23.20 -8.55
CA ARG A 261 12.49 -23.82 -9.58
C ARG A 261 11.29 -22.94 -9.89
N LEU A 262 11.09 -22.61 -11.15
CA LEU A 262 9.90 -21.89 -11.59
C LEU A 262 8.87 -22.90 -12.09
N LEU A 263 7.70 -22.89 -11.46
CA LEU A 263 6.57 -23.76 -11.74
C LEU A 263 5.48 -22.96 -12.45
N ASP A 264 4.84 -23.56 -13.45
CA ASP A 264 3.67 -22.98 -14.11
C ASP A 264 2.37 -23.17 -13.29
N ALA A 265 1.23 -22.73 -13.81
CA ALA A 265 -0.07 -22.84 -13.14
C ALA A 265 -0.53 -24.28 -12.86
N GLU A 266 0.08 -25.29 -13.51
CA GLU A 266 -0.20 -26.72 -13.31
C GLU A 266 0.88 -27.40 -12.43
N ASN A 267 1.77 -26.60 -11.82
CA ASN A 267 2.91 -27.03 -11.01
C ASN A 267 3.99 -27.81 -11.81
N LYS A 268 4.09 -27.58 -13.12
CA LYS A 268 5.18 -28.14 -13.93
C LYS A 268 6.39 -27.22 -13.89
N VAL A 269 7.57 -27.78 -13.64
CA VAL A 269 8.83 -27.03 -13.67
C VAL A 269 9.15 -26.61 -15.10
N VAL A 270 9.16 -25.29 -15.35
CA VAL A 270 9.45 -24.70 -16.67
C VAL A 270 10.84 -24.10 -16.76
N ALA A 271 11.46 -23.79 -15.62
CA ALA A 271 12.86 -23.35 -15.54
C ALA A 271 13.45 -23.70 -14.16
N ASN A 272 14.78 -23.84 -14.09
CA ASN A 272 15.50 -24.06 -12.84
C ASN A 272 16.82 -23.29 -12.82
N GLY A 273 17.34 -23.05 -11.62
CA GLY A 273 18.61 -22.40 -11.37
C GLY A 273 19.14 -22.76 -9.98
N THR A 274 20.37 -22.35 -9.71
CA THR A 274 21.07 -22.63 -8.44
C THR A 274 21.80 -21.39 -7.92
N GLY A 275 22.10 -21.38 -6.63
CA GLY A 275 22.84 -20.30 -5.97
C GLY A 275 21.95 -19.16 -5.46
N THR A 276 22.58 -18.13 -4.89
CA THR A 276 21.91 -16.97 -4.29
C THR A 276 21.42 -15.95 -5.31
N GLN A 277 21.89 -16.01 -6.56
CA GLN A 277 21.48 -15.11 -7.62
C GLN A 277 21.48 -15.82 -8.97
N GLY A 278 20.53 -15.49 -9.84
CA GLY A 278 20.49 -16.03 -11.19
C GLY A 278 19.36 -15.46 -12.04
N GLN A 279 19.31 -15.90 -13.29
CA GLN A 279 18.26 -15.55 -14.24
C GLN A 279 17.69 -16.83 -14.84
N LEU A 280 16.38 -17.00 -14.75
CA LEU A 280 15.64 -18.09 -15.37
C LEU A 280 15.02 -17.59 -16.69
N LYS A 281 15.17 -18.36 -17.76
CA LYS A 281 14.53 -18.08 -19.06
C LYS A 281 13.38 -19.05 -19.28
N VAL A 282 12.21 -18.51 -19.64
CA VAL A 282 10.96 -19.26 -19.86
C VAL A 282 10.52 -19.06 -21.32
N PRO A 283 10.80 -20.01 -22.23
CA PRO A 283 10.34 -19.92 -23.62
C PRO A 283 8.81 -19.97 -23.72
N GLY A 284 8.21 -19.17 -24.59
CA GLY A 284 6.76 -19.12 -24.77
C GLY A 284 6.01 -18.71 -23.50
N ALA A 285 6.56 -17.73 -22.76
CA ALA A 285 6.05 -17.37 -21.44
C ALA A 285 4.61 -16.82 -21.49
N SER A 286 3.76 -17.35 -20.61
CA SER A 286 2.49 -16.71 -20.26
C SER A 286 2.74 -15.48 -19.39
N LEU A 287 2.54 -14.29 -19.94
CA LEU A 287 2.74 -13.03 -19.22
C LEU A 287 1.59 -12.73 -18.25
N TRP A 288 1.91 -12.02 -17.18
CA TRP A 288 0.89 -11.43 -16.31
C TRP A 288 0.26 -10.24 -17.01
N TRP A 289 -1.06 -10.30 -17.23
CA TRP A 289 -1.85 -9.22 -17.80
C TRP A 289 -2.85 -8.68 -16.78
N PRO A 290 -3.04 -7.35 -16.72
CA PRO A 290 -4.15 -6.78 -15.97
C PRO A 290 -5.51 -7.34 -16.40
N TYR A 291 -6.45 -7.35 -15.47
CA TYR A 291 -7.86 -7.61 -15.73
C TYR A 291 -8.33 -6.74 -16.88
N LEU A 292 -9.06 -7.35 -17.81
CA LEU A 292 -9.59 -6.76 -19.04
C LEU A 292 -8.60 -6.56 -20.19
N MET A 293 -7.27 -6.65 -20.00
CA MET A 293 -6.29 -6.54 -21.10
C MET A 293 -6.07 -7.85 -21.88
N HIS A 294 -6.39 -9.00 -21.31
CA HIS A 294 -6.16 -10.31 -21.91
C HIS A 294 -7.28 -11.29 -21.53
N GLU A 295 -7.46 -12.36 -22.32
CA GLU A 295 -8.46 -13.40 -22.04
C GLU A 295 -8.14 -14.19 -20.76
N ARG A 296 -6.84 -14.39 -20.50
CA ARG A 296 -6.31 -14.99 -19.27
C ARG A 296 -5.49 -13.93 -18.53
N PRO A 297 -6.12 -13.06 -17.73
CA PRO A 297 -5.39 -12.09 -16.92
C PRO A 297 -4.66 -12.81 -15.78
N ALA A 298 -3.77 -12.10 -15.10
CA ALA A 298 -3.23 -12.49 -13.80
C ALA A 298 -2.49 -13.84 -13.77
N TYR A 299 -1.83 -14.22 -14.89
CA TYR A 299 -1.06 -15.46 -14.91
C TYR A 299 0.11 -15.38 -13.93
N LEU A 300 0.16 -16.32 -12.99
CA LEU A 300 1.21 -16.42 -11.98
C LEU A 300 1.92 -17.76 -12.11
N TYR A 301 3.24 -17.70 -12.19
CA TYR A 301 4.13 -18.81 -11.89
C TYR A 301 4.34 -18.88 -10.37
N SER A 302 5.01 -19.94 -9.92
CA SER A 302 5.49 -20.09 -8.56
C SER A 302 7.01 -20.34 -8.57
N LEU A 303 7.77 -19.44 -7.96
CA LEU A 303 9.20 -19.62 -7.72
C LEU A 303 9.38 -20.38 -6.41
N GLU A 304 9.61 -21.68 -6.50
CA GLU A 304 9.93 -22.51 -5.35
C GLU A 304 11.43 -22.51 -5.10
N VAL A 305 11.83 -22.00 -3.95
CA VAL A 305 13.21 -21.97 -3.48
C VAL A 305 13.40 -23.06 -2.42
N ARG A 306 14.39 -23.90 -2.64
CA ARG A 306 14.83 -24.94 -1.70
C ARG A 306 16.25 -24.63 -1.24
N LEU A 307 16.40 -24.47 0.06
CA LEU A 307 17.67 -24.33 0.76
C LEU A 307 18.04 -25.66 1.42
N THR A 308 19.30 -26.09 1.28
CA THR A 308 19.89 -27.18 2.06
C THR A 308 21.13 -26.64 2.76
N ALA A 309 21.14 -26.63 4.10
CA ALA A 309 22.22 -26.02 4.88
C ALA A 309 22.80 -26.98 5.90
N GLN A 310 24.11 -26.90 6.13
CA GLN A 310 24.77 -27.59 7.23
C GLN A 310 24.85 -26.65 8.43
N THR A 311 24.24 -27.03 9.55
CA THR A 311 24.26 -26.26 10.80
C THR A 311 25.07 -26.99 11.86
N SER A 312 25.34 -26.34 12.98
CA SER A 312 26.01 -26.96 14.14
C SER A 312 25.23 -28.14 14.73
N LEU A 313 23.91 -28.18 14.54
CA LEU A 313 23.04 -29.26 15.05
C LEU A 313 22.78 -30.36 14.02
N GLY A 314 23.16 -30.13 12.75
CA GLY A 314 22.96 -31.06 11.65
C GLY A 314 22.44 -30.38 10.37
N PRO A 315 22.18 -31.16 9.31
CA PRO A 315 21.62 -30.64 8.07
C PRO A 315 20.17 -30.20 8.26
N VAL A 316 19.80 -29.07 7.68
CA VAL A 316 18.41 -28.56 7.62
C VAL A 316 18.00 -28.27 6.18
N SER A 317 16.69 -28.31 5.91
CA SER A 317 16.12 -27.89 4.63
C SER A 317 15.04 -26.85 4.85
N ASP A 318 15.03 -25.81 4.02
CA ASP A 318 14.00 -24.77 4.05
C ASP A 318 13.36 -24.58 2.66
N PHE A 319 12.05 -24.36 2.64
CA PHE A 319 11.24 -24.22 1.43
C PHE A 319 10.40 -22.95 1.52
N TYR A 320 10.48 -22.12 0.47
CA TYR A 320 9.62 -20.96 0.30
C TYR A 320 9.14 -20.88 -1.15
N SER A 321 7.87 -20.61 -1.35
CA SER A 321 7.25 -20.46 -2.67
C SER A 321 6.75 -19.02 -2.87
N LEU A 322 7.26 -18.33 -3.89
CA LEU A 322 6.87 -16.95 -4.20
C LEU A 322 6.07 -16.90 -5.51
N PRO A 323 4.82 -16.41 -5.53
CA PRO A 323 4.10 -16.16 -6.77
C PRO A 323 4.84 -15.13 -7.65
N VAL A 324 4.98 -15.39 -8.94
CA VAL A 324 5.68 -14.52 -9.90
C VAL A 324 4.82 -14.26 -11.13
N GLY A 325 4.45 -13.02 -11.36
CA GLY A 325 3.87 -12.56 -12.62
C GLY A 325 4.95 -11.97 -13.53
N ILE A 326 5.22 -12.61 -14.66
CA ILE A 326 6.19 -12.08 -15.64
C ILE A 326 5.56 -10.90 -16.37
N ARG A 327 6.05 -9.68 -16.11
CA ARG A 327 5.55 -8.45 -16.73
C ARG A 327 6.58 -7.33 -16.71
N THR A 328 6.50 -6.43 -17.69
CA THR A 328 7.27 -5.18 -17.70
C THR A 328 6.37 -3.98 -17.46
N VAL A 329 6.89 -2.96 -16.77
CA VAL A 329 6.26 -1.63 -16.67
C VAL A 329 7.22 -0.60 -17.24
N ALA A 330 6.72 0.30 -18.07
CA ALA A 330 7.48 1.41 -18.63
C ALA A 330 6.60 2.66 -18.79
N VAL A 331 7.24 3.82 -18.87
CA VAL A 331 6.58 5.12 -19.02
C VAL A 331 7.25 5.88 -20.16
N THR A 332 6.45 6.45 -21.06
CA THR A 332 6.91 7.40 -22.09
C THR A 332 6.47 8.81 -21.71
N GLU A 333 6.75 9.82 -22.55
CA GLU A 333 6.26 11.19 -22.33
C GLU A 333 4.72 11.29 -22.30
N SER A 334 4.00 10.31 -22.87
CA SER A 334 2.55 10.36 -23.05
C SER A 334 1.79 9.06 -22.71
N GLN A 335 2.47 7.95 -22.44
CA GLN A 335 1.84 6.65 -22.21
C GLN A 335 2.41 5.92 -21.00
N PHE A 336 1.54 5.17 -20.33
CA PHE A 336 1.91 4.12 -19.38
C PHE A 336 1.86 2.78 -20.11
N LEU A 337 2.91 1.97 -20.04
CA LEU A 337 3.03 0.72 -20.78
C LEU A 337 3.11 -0.47 -19.82
N ILE A 338 2.28 -1.49 -20.06
CA ILE A 338 2.40 -2.81 -19.43
C ILE A 338 2.63 -3.83 -20.55
N ASN A 339 3.71 -4.61 -20.43
CA ASN A 339 4.14 -5.58 -21.47
C ASN A 339 4.27 -4.93 -22.86
N GLY A 340 4.78 -3.70 -22.91
CA GLY A 340 4.95 -2.91 -24.14
C GLY A 340 3.64 -2.37 -24.75
N LYS A 341 2.47 -2.65 -24.17
CA LYS A 341 1.18 -2.13 -24.65
C LYS A 341 0.69 -0.94 -23.80
N PRO A 342 0.12 0.11 -24.43
CA PRO A 342 -0.50 1.20 -23.71
C PRO A 342 -1.58 0.72 -22.74
N PHE A 343 -1.50 1.19 -21.50
CA PHE A 343 -2.42 0.89 -20.42
C PHE A 343 -3.13 2.16 -19.97
N TYR A 344 -4.43 2.02 -19.67
CA TYR A 344 -5.25 3.08 -19.11
C TYR A 344 -5.83 2.63 -17.78
N PHE A 345 -5.52 3.35 -16.70
CA PHE A 345 -6.11 3.10 -15.39
C PHE A 345 -7.57 3.56 -15.42
N HIS A 346 -8.51 2.65 -15.26
CA HIS A 346 -9.92 2.98 -15.05
C HIS A 346 -10.37 2.28 -13.78
N GLY A 347 -10.30 3.01 -12.67
CA GLY A 347 -10.28 2.41 -11.35
C GLY A 347 -10.77 3.32 -10.24
N VAL A 348 -10.46 2.95 -9.02
CA VAL A 348 -10.96 3.63 -7.83
C VAL A 348 -9.81 3.97 -6.89
N ASN A 349 -10.02 4.93 -6.00
CA ASN A 349 -9.29 4.96 -4.74
C ASN A 349 -10.04 4.11 -3.73
N LYS A 350 -9.35 3.59 -2.71
CA LYS A 350 -9.97 2.79 -1.65
C LYS A 350 -9.60 3.33 -0.27
N HIS A 351 -10.08 2.68 0.78
CA HIS A 351 -9.55 2.76 2.13
C HIS A 351 -9.71 1.38 2.80
N GLU A 352 -8.80 1.02 3.71
CA GLU A 352 -9.08 0.01 4.73
C GLU A 352 -10.06 0.63 5.74
N ASP A 353 -11.36 0.53 5.50
CA ASP A 353 -12.40 1.09 6.36
C ASP A 353 -13.71 0.29 6.26
N ALA A 354 -14.27 -0.05 7.42
CA ALA A 354 -15.51 -0.78 7.58
C ALA A 354 -16.19 -0.45 8.93
N ASP A 355 -17.48 -0.77 9.01
CA ASP A 355 -18.24 -0.62 10.26
C ASP A 355 -17.71 -1.53 11.37
N ILE A 356 -17.75 -1.02 12.61
CA ILE A 356 -17.31 -1.66 13.86
C ILE A 356 -15.79 -1.89 13.95
N ARG A 357 -15.20 -2.59 12.97
CA ARG A 357 -13.77 -2.95 12.97
C ARG A 357 -12.82 -1.83 12.55
N GLY A 358 -13.34 -0.71 12.04
CA GLY A 358 -12.53 0.39 11.53
C GLY A 358 -11.62 -0.07 10.38
N LYS A 359 -10.30 0.01 10.58
CA LYS A 359 -9.26 -0.45 9.63
C LYS A 359 -8.95 -1.94 9.72
N GLY A 360 -9.64 -2.70 10.59
CA GLY A 360 -9.42 -4.12 10.80
C GLY A 360 -9.60 -4.95 9.52
N PHE A 361 -8.61 -5.78 9.21
CA PHE A 361 -8.65 -6.73 8.09
C PHE A 361 -9.86 -7.70 8.20
N ASP A 362 -10.48 -8.03 7.06
CA ASP A 362 -11.65 -8.91 7.01
C ASP A 362 -11.76 -9.64 5.65
N TRP A 363 -11.66 -10.97 5.66
CA TRP A 363 -11.77 -11.79 4.45
C TRP A 363 -13.12 -11.63 3.70
N PRO A 364 -14.29 -11.65 4.36
CA PRO A 364 -15.58 -11.41 3.70
C PRO A 364 -15.63 -10.07 2.93
N LEU A 365 -15.22 -8.96 3.57
CA LEU A 365 -15.18 -7.65 2.92
C LEU A 365 -14.12 -7.57 1.82
N LEU A 366 -12.95 -8.17 2.01
CA LEU A 366 -11.93 -8.22 0.98
C LEU A 366 -12.46 -8.88 -0.29
N VAL A 367 -13.03 -10.09 -0.17
CA VAL A 367 -13.59 -10.82 -1.31
C VAL A 367 -14.79 -10.07 -1.91
N LYS A 368 -15.65 -9.47 -1.10
CA LYS A 368 -16.76 -8.64 -1.58
C LYS A 368 -16.27 -7.43 -2.38
N ASP A 369 -15.24 -6.75 -1.90
CA ASP A 369 -14.65 -5.60 -2.58
C ASP A 369 -14.06 -5.99 -3.93
N PHE A 370 -13.31 -7.09 -4.03
CA PHE A 370 -12.78 -7.58 -5.31
C PHE A 370 -13.89 -8.00 -6.29
N ASN A 371 -14.96 -8.61 -5.79
CA ASN A 371 -16.13 -8.91 -6.61
C ASN A 371 -16.79 -7.63 -7.15
N LEU A 372 -16.88 -6.57 -6.34
CA LEU A 372 -17.40 -5.27 -6.78
C LEU A 372 -16.45 -4.56 -7.76
N LEU A 373 -15.14 -4.60 -7.56
CA LEU A 373 -14.15 -4.06 -8.50
C LEU A 373 -14.31 -4.71 -9.89
N ARG A 374 -14.44 -6.04 -9.93
CA ARG A 374 -14.68 -6.76 -11.19
C ARG A 374 -16.05 -6.46 -11.79
N TRP A 375 -17.10 -6.37 -10.96
CA TRP A 375 -18.44 -5.99 -11.40
C TRP A 375 -18.44 -4.60 -12.06
N LEU A 376 -17.75 -3.64 -11.44
CA LEU A 376 -17.57 -2.28 -11.93
C LEU A 376 -16.76 -2.23 -13.23
N GLY A 377 -15.94 -3.23 -13.51
CA GLY A 377 -14.95 -3.18 -14.60
C GLY A 377 -13.73 -2.35 -14.23
N ALA A 378 -13.47 -2.15 -12.93
CA ALA A 378 -12.27 -1.47 -12.45
C ALA A 378 -11.05 -2.36 -12.65
N ASN A 379 -10.03 -1.87 -13.33
CA ASN A 379 -8.77 -2.59 -13.56
C ASN A 379 -7.64 -2.17 -12.61
N ALA A 380 -7.87 -1.13 -11.81
CA ALA A 380 -6.87 -0.52 -10.97
C ALA A 380 -7.43 0.03 -9.66
N PHE A 381 -6.57 0.16 -8.65
CA PHE A 381 -6.81 1.10 -7.56
C PHE A 381 -5.51 1.69 -6.98
N ARG A 382 -5.65 2.74 -6.17
CA ARG A 382 -4.58 3.30 -5.33
C ARG A 382 -4.80 2.95 -3.86
N THR A 383 -3.73 2.61 -3.14
CA THR A 383 -3.78 2.32 -1.68
C THR A 383 -3.86 3.60 -0.84
N SER A 384 -4.90 4.40 -1.06
CA SER A 384 -5.10 5.66 -0.35
C SER A 384 -5.29 5.44 1.17
N HIS A 385 -4.48 6.01 2.06
CA HIS A 385 -3.25 6.77 1.85
C HIS A 385 -2.11 6.14 2.64
N TYR A 386 -2.00 4.83 2.52
CA TYR A 386 -1.10 3.98 3.28
C TYR A 386 -1.07 2.58 2.64
N PRO A 387 0.02 1.82 2.81
CA PRO A 387 0.09 0.46 2.29
C PRO A 387 -1.00 -0.38 2.94
N TYR A 388 -1.77 -1.15 2.16
CA TYR A 388 -2.82 -2.02 2.70
C TYR A 388 -2.24 -3.33 3.24
N ALA A 389 -3.09 -4.20 3.81
CA ALA A 389 -2.70 -5.54 4.23
C ALA A 389 -2.09 -6.34 3.06
N GLU A 390 -1.08 -7.16 3.35
CA GLU A 390 -0.31 -7.91 2.35
C GLU A 390 -1.22 -8.84 1.54
N GLU A 391 -2.25 -9.40 2.17
CA GLU A 391 -3.29 -10.22 1.56
C GLU A 391 -4.07 -9.48 0.45
N VAL A 392 -4.20 -8.16 0.55
CA VAL A 392 -4.85 -7.35 -0.50
C VAL A 392 -4.02 -7.37 -1.78
N LEU A 393 -2.70 -7.21 -1.67
CA LEU A 393 -1.80 -7.25 -2.83
C LEU A 393 -1.70 -8.66 -3.42
N GLN A 394 -1.73 -9.71 -2.59
CA GLN A 394 -1.85 -11.09 -3.06
C GLN A 394 -3.15 -11.33 -3.84
N MET A 395 -4.26 -10.72 -3.42
CA MET A 395 -5.52 -10.75 -4.19
C MET A 395 -5.40 -9.96 -5.50
N CYS A 396 -4.73 -8.81 -5.50
CA CYS A 396 -4.47 -8.04 -6.72
C CYS A 396 -3.70 -8.83 -7.76
N ASP A 397 -2.63 -9.51 -7.34
CA ASP A 397 -1.80 -10.36 -8.20
C ASP A 397 -2.62 -11.46 -8.87
N ARG A 398 -3.52 -12.10 -8.12
CA ARG A 398 -4.39 -13.20 -8.59
C ARG A 398 -5.56 -12.74 -9.45
N HIS A 399 -6.01 -11.50 -9.27
CA HIS A 399 -7.16 -10.94 -10.00
C HIS A 399 -6.77 -10.05 -11.19
N GLY A 400 -5.50 -9.67 -11.31
CA GLY A 400 -5.05 -8.79 -12.38
C GLY A 400 -5.38 -7.32 -12.12
N ILE A 401 -5.61 -6.93 -10.87
CA ILE A 401 -5.94 -5.54 -10.54
C ILE A 401 -4.63 -4.80 -10.29
N VAL A 402 -4.30 -3.79 -11.10
CA VAL A 402 -3.05 -3.05 -10.90
C VAL A 402 -3.17 -2.08 -9.73
N VAL A 403 -2.05 -1.82 -9.07
CA VAL A 403 -1.99 -1.03 -7.84
C VAL A 403 -0.98 0.09 -7.98
N ILE A 404 -1.42 1.31 -7.66
CA ILE A 404 -0.52 2.40 -7.27
C ILE A 404 -0.33 2.27 -5.75
N ASP A 405 0.86 1.84 -5.34
CA ASP A 405 1.17 1.53 -3.96
C ASP A 405 1.73 2.78 -3.27
N GLU A 406 0.94 3.32 -2.34
CA GLU A 406 1.11 4.60 -1.70
C GLU A 406 1.56 4.44 -0.24
N CYS A 407 2.64 5.12 0.12
CA CYS A 407 3.09 5.17 1.51
C CYS A 407 2.22 6.13 2.36
N PRO A 408 2.37 6.14 3.71
CA PRO A 408 1.61 6.99 4.63
C PRO A 408 1.92 8.51 4.58
N GLY A 409 2.52 9.00 3.49
CA GLY A 409 2.95 10.39 3.26
C GLY A 409 1.81 11.38 3.00
N VAL A 410 0.75 11.35 3.80
CA VAL A 410 -0.44 12.20 3.65
C VAL A 410 -0.56 13.18 4.81
N GLY A 411 -1.12 14.36 4.57
CA GLY A 411 -1.25 15.41 5.59
C GLY A 411 0.02 16.21 5.85
N LEU A 412 0.99 16.16 4.92
CA LEU A 412 2.19 16.99 4.88
C LEU A 412 1.86 18.46 4.54
N ALA A 413 1.00 19.07 5.35
CA ALA A 413 0.37 20.37 5.07
C ALA A 413 1.15 21.58 5.63
N LEU A 414 1.96 21.39 6.68
CA LEU A 414 2.64 22.48 7.38
C LEU A 414 4.15 22.50 7.05
N PRO A 415 4.78 23.68 6.92
CA PRO A 415 6.22 23.81 6.67
C PRO A 415 7.10 23.02 7.65
N GLN A 416 6.69 22.94 8.92
CA GLN A 416 7.42 22.23 9.98
C GLN A 416 7.54 20.71 9.75
N PHE A 417 6.66 20.12 8.93
CA PHE A 417 6.71 18.69 8.61
C PHE A 417 7.83 18.36 7.59
N PHE A 418 8.38 19.37 6.91
CA PHE A 418 9.46 19.22 5.93
C PHE A 418 10.84 19.46 6.55
N ASN A 419 11.10 18.87 7.71
CA ASN A 419 12.40 18.92 8.37
C ASN A 419 13.22 17.64 8.07
N ASN A 420 14.53 17.69 8.32
CA ASN A 420 15.42 16.55 8.02
C ASN A 420 15.05 15.28 8.80
N VAL A 421 14.54 15.36 10.04
CA VAL A 421 14.15 14.17 10.82
C VAL A 421 12.98 13.46 10.14
N SER A 422 11.93 14.20 9.77
CA SER A 422 10.79 13.67 9.03
C SER A 422 11.18 13.17 7.64
N LEU A 423 12.19 13.76 6.99
CA LEU A 423 12.70 13.28 5.70
C LEU A 423 13.39 11.91 5.83
N HIS A 424 14.27 11.73 6.82
CA HIS A 424 14.92 10.45 7.07
C HIS A 424 13.92 9.37 7.46
N HIS A 425 12.92 9.70 8.29
CA HIS A 425 11.85 8.77 8.64
C HIS A 425 11.06 8.34 7.40
N HIS A 426 10.71 9.27 6.50
CA HIS A 426 10.02 8.93 5.26
C HIS A 426 10.84 8.01 4.34
N MET A 427 12.14 8.26 4.20
CA MET A 427 13.01 7.37 3.42
C MET A 427 13.03 5.95 4.02
N ARG A 428 13.08 5.80 5.35
CA ARG A 428 12.95 4.50 6.02
C ARG A 428 11.61 3.83 5.74
N VAL A 429 10.51 4.58 5.81
CA VAL A 429 9.17 4.04 5.48
C VAL A 429 9.12 3.56 4.03
N MET A 430 9.73 4.29 3.08
CA MET A 430 9.82 3.81 1.69
C MET A 430 10.67 2.55 1.54
N GLU A 431 11.74 2.39 2.33
CA GLU A 431 12.49 1.12 2.39
C GLU A 431 11.60 -0.03 2.85
N GLU A 432 10.76 0.18 3.87
CA GLU A 432 9.86 -0.85 4.38
C GLU A 432 8.76 -1.21 3.37
N VAL A 433 8.14 -0.20 2.75
CA VAL A 433 7.12 -0.39 1.70
C VAL A 433 7.68 -1.19 0.53
N VAL A 434 8.82 -0.74 -0.03
CA VAL A 434 9.43 -1.43 -1.18
C VAL A 434 9.91 -2.83 -0.77
N ARG A 435 10.53 -2.98 0.40
CA ARG A 435 10.97 -4.29 0.91
C ARG A 435 9.81 -5.29 0.98
N ARG A 436 8.65 -4.85 1.47
CA ARG A 436 7.45 -5.68 1.60
C ARG A 436 6.86 -6.03 0.23
N ASP A 437 6.73 -5.04 -0.66
CA ASP A 437 5.84 -5.15 -1.82
C ASP A 437 6.54 -5.31 -3.18
N LYS A 438 7.88 -5.27 -3.22
CA LYS A 438 8.72 -5.35 -4.44
C LYS A 438 8.38 -6.49 -5.41
N ASN A 439 7.87 -7.62 -4.90
CA ASN A 439 7.63 -8.82 -5.68
C ASN A 439 6.21 -8.91 -6.26
N HIS A 440 5.29 -8.02 -5.88
CA HIS A 440 3.92 -8.05 -6.40
C HIS A 440 3.88 -7.56 -7.85
N PRO A 441 3.53 -8.42 -8.85
CA PRO A 441 3.34 -7.97 -10.23
C PRO A 441 2.24 -6.91 -10.35
N ALA A 442 1.22 -6.95 -9.48
CA ALA A 442 0.13 -5.98 -9.46
C ALA A 442 0.56 -4.56 -9.08
N VAL A 443 1.59 -4.40 -8.23
CA VAL A 443 2.14 -3.07 -7.94
C VAL A 443 2.86 -2.59 -9.19
N VAL A 444 2.39 -1.48 -9.77
CA VAL A 444 2.93 -0.95 -11.04
C VAL A 444 3.58 0.42 -10.87
N MET A 445 3.36 1.12 -9.76
CA MET A 445 3.93 2.44 -9.50
C MET A 445 3.93 2.73 -7.99
N TRP A 446 5.00 3.38 -7.51
CA TRP A 446 5.10 3.83 -6.12
C TRP A 446 4.61 5.27 -5.99
N SER A 447 3.75 5.56 -5.01
CA SER A 447 3.33 6.92 -4.64
C SER A 447 3.94 7.31 -3.30
N VAL A 448 4.77 8.35 -3.29
CA VAL A 448 5.53 8.75 -2.08
C VAL A 448 4.79 9.75 -1.19
N ALA A 449 3.64 10.29 -1.62
CA ALA A 449 2.85 11.21 -0.81
C ALA A 449 1.48 11.47 -1.43
N ASN A 450 0.55 11.94 -0.62
CA ASN A 450 -0.73 12.49 -1.08
C ASN A 450 -0.94 13.91 -0.56
N GLU A 451 -1.21 14.83 -1.49
CA GLU A 451 -1.48 16.24 -1.25
C GLU A 451 -0.49 16.92 -0.27
N PRO A 452 0.83 16.72 -0.42
CA PRO A 452 1.79 17.50 0.35
C PRO A 452 1.68 18.98 -0.06
N ALA A 453 2.16 19.89 0.79
CA ALA A 453 2.33 21.30 0.46
C ALA A 453 3.46 21.51 -0.58
N SER A 454 3.34 20.90 -1.76
CA SER A 454 4.36 20.82 -2.82
C SER A 454 4.67 22.18 -3.46
N HIS A 455 3.91 23.22 -3.14
CA HIS A 455 4.23 24.61 -3.53
C HIS A 455 5.45 25.19 -2.80
N LEU A 456 5.86 24.60 -1.67
CA LEU A 456 7.03 25.02 -0.89
C LEU A 456 8.32 24.48 -1.52
N GLU A 457 9.37 25.30 -1.55
CA GLU A 457 10.70 24.87 -2.03
C GLU A 457 11.29 23.74 -1.17
N SER A 458 11.08 23.80 0.16
CA SER A 458 11.49 22.74 1.08
C SER A 458 10.76 21.42 0.79
N ALA A 459 9.47 21.47 0.45
CA ALA A 459 8.70 20.29 0.03
C ALA A 459 9.19 19.74 -1.31
N GLY A 460 9.56 20.60 -2.26
CA GLY A 460 10.18 20.19 -3.53
C GLY A 460 11.48 19.41 -3.32
N TYR A 461 12.39 19.91 -2.48
CA TYR A 461 13.62 19.20 -2.13
C TYR A 461 13.35 17.90 -1.36
N TYR A 462 12.43 17.93 -0.39
CA TYR A 462 12.02 16.75 0.37
C TYR A 462 11.52 15.63 -0.56
N LEU A 463 10.57 15.93 -1.46
CA LEU A 463 10.03 14.97 -2.41
C LEU A 463 11.08 14.48 -3.40
N LYS A 464 11.99 15.37 -3.87
CA LYS A 464 13.13 14.96 -4.71
C LYS A 464 13.94 13.85 -4.07
N MET A 465 14.27 14.00 -2.79
CA MET A 465 15.09 13.02 -2.05
C MET A 465 14.35 11.69 -1.88
N VAL A 466 13.07 11.72 -1.48
CA VAL A 466 12.28 10.49 -1.32
C VAL A 466 12.07 9.78 -2.66
N ILE A 467 11.76 10.51 -3.75
CA ILE A 467 11.61 9.92 -5.09
C ILE A 467 12.92 9.29 -5.57
N ALA A 468 14.05 9.98 -5.41
CA ALA A 468 15.35 9.45 -5.78
C ALA A 468 15.70 8.19 -4.98
N HIS A 469 15.39 8.19 -3.67
CA HIS A 469 15.59 7.03 -2.79
C HIS A 469 14.76 5.83 -3.25
N THR A 470 13.45 6.03 -3.50
CA THR A 470 12.56 4.96 -3.97
C THR A 470 13.05 4.34 -5.29
N LYS A 471 13.52 5.15 -6.24
CA LYS A 471 14.09 4.65 -7.50
C LYS A 471 15.39 3.86 -7.31
N ALA A 472 16.18 4.20 -6.30
CA ALA A 472 17.39 3.45 -5.96
C ALA A 472 17.06 2.09 -5.33
N LEU A 473 15.94 1.99 -4.60
CA LEU A 473 15.44 0.75 -4.01
C LEU A 473 14.80 -0.18 -5.05
N ASP A 474 13.97 0.37 -5.94
CA ASP A 474 13.30 -0.39 -7.01
C ASP A 474 13.39 0.33 -8.36
N PRO A 475 14.32 -0.09 -9.25
CA PRO A 475 14.43 0.46 -10.59
C PRO A 475 13.38 -0.09 -11.57
N SER A 476 12.55 -1.06 -11.17
CA SER A 476 11.62 -1.76 -12.08
C SER A 476 10.26 -1.07 -12.25
N ARG A 477 9.99 0.01 -11.50
CA ARG A 477 8.70 0.71 -11.48
C ARG A 477 8.88 2.24 -11.45
N PRO A 478 7.97 3.01 -12.08
CA PRO A 478 7.92 4.46 -11.94
C PRO A 478 7.58 4.91 -10.52
N VAL A 479 7.91 6.16 -10.21
CA VAL A 479 7.63 6.81 -8.93
C VAL A 479 6.85 8.11 -9.15
N THR A 480 5.82 8.33 -8.33
CA THR A 480 4.96 9.52 -8.34
C THR A 480 4.70 10.04 -6.92
N PHE A 481 4.00 11.16 -6.81
CA PHE A 481 3.21 11.54 -5.65
C PHE A 481 1.93 12.21 -6.18
N VAL A 482 0.89 12.24 -5.35
CA VAL A 482 -0.41 12.81 -5.73
C VAL A 482 -0.50 14.28 -5.31
N SER A 483 -0.79 15.16 -6.28
CA SER A 483 -0.79 16.61 -6.10
C SER A 483 -2.18 17.22 -6.25
N ASN A 484 -2.48 18.20 -5.40
CA ASN A 484 -3.58 19.14 -5.52
C ASN A 484 -3.08 20.60 -5.76
N SER A 485 -1.78 20.78 -6.02
CA SER A 485 -1.17 22.10 -6.22
C SER A 485 -1.50 22.69 -7.59
N ASN A 486 -1.35 24.01 -7.72
CA ASN A 486 -1.34 24.66 -9.03
C ASN A 486 -0.09 24.23 -9.84
N TYR A 487 -0.26 23.92 -11.13
CA TYR A 487 0.80 23.48 -12.04
C TYR A 487 2.06 24.36 -12.02
N ALA A 488 1.90 25.68 -11.84
CA ALA A 488 3.00 26.63 -11.85
C ALA A 488 3.79 26.61 -10.54
N ALA A 489 3.12 26.32 -9.41
CA ALA A 489 3.69 26.39 -8.08
C ALA A 489 4.30 25.06 -7.61
N ASP A 490 3.86 23.92 -8.15
CA ASP A 490 4.33 22.61 -7.71
C ASP A 490 5.84 22.41 -7.93
N LYS A 491 6.58 22.25 -6.84
CA LYS A 491 8.03 22.05 -6.78
C LYS A 491 8.44 20.58 -6.80
N GLY A 492 7.51 19.66 -6.56
CA GLY A 492 7.74 18.21 -6.61
C GLY A 492 7.54 17.61 -8.01
N ALA A 493 6.64 18.20 -8.82
CA ALA A 493 6.28 17.74 -10.16
C ALA A 493 7.44 17.51 -11.16
N PRO A 494 8.56 18.27 -11.11
CA PRO A 494 9.71 17.96 -11.97
C PRO A 494 10.28 16.54 -11.77
N TYR A 495 10.09 15.91 -10.60
CA TYR A 495 10.81 14.69 -10.21
C TYR A 495 10.02 13.39 -10.43
N VAL A 496 8.68 13.46 -10.58
CA VAL A 496 7.84 12.27 -10.80
C VAL A 496 7.99 11.71 -12.22
N ASP A 497 7.71 10.43 -12.43
CA ASP A 497 7.63 9.84 -13.77
C ASP A 497 6.24 10.04 -14.41
N VAL A 498 5.20 10.03 -13.57
CA VAL A 498 3.79 10.22 -13.96
C VAL A 498 3.18 11.25 -13.02
N ILE A 499 2.40 12.18 -13.55
CA ILE A 499 1.75 13.24 -12.76
C ILE A 499 0.37 12.74 -12.30
N CYS A 500 0.13 12.72 -10.99
CA CYS A 500 -1.18 12.39 -10.41
C CYS A 500 -1.85 13.67 -9.89
N LEU A 501 -3.04 13.98 -10.40
CA LEU A 501 -3.78 15.20 -10.09
C LEU A 501 -5.09 14.91 -9.36
N ASN A 502 -5.28 15.60 -8.25
CA ASN A 502 -6.55 15.68 -7.54
C ASN A 502 -7.25 16.98 -7.91
N SER A 503 -8.50 16.90 -8.36
CA SER A 503 -9.32 18.08 -8.58
C SER A 503 -10.79 17.80 -8.31
N TYR A 504 -11.45 18.79 -7.71
CA TYR A 504 -12.84 18.71 -7.22
C TYR A 504 -13.63 19.94 -7.66
N TYR A 505 -13.58 20.23 -8.96
CA TYR A 505 -14.36 21.29 -9.60
C TYR A 505 -15.85 21.08 -9.34
N SER A 506 -16.57 22.19 -9.13
CA SER A 506 -17.95 22.27 -8.63
C SER A 506 -18.21 21.79 -7.20
N TRP A 507 -17.22 21.15 -6.55
CA TRP A 507 -17.36 20.59 -5.20
C TRP A 507 -16.66 21.42 -4.11
N TYR A 508 -15.34 21.61 -4.20
CA TYR A 508 -14.58 22.40 -3.21
C TYR A 508 -14.49 23.89 -3.54
N HIS A 509 -14.82 24.25 -4.77
CA HIS A 509 -14.90 25.61 -5.27
C HIS A 509 -15.96 25.66 -6.37
N ASP A 510 -16.52 26.84 -6.61
CA ASP A 510 -17.64 27.04 -7.54
C ASP A 510 -18.82 26.10 -7.21
N TYR A 511 -19.28 26.12 -5.95
CA TYR A 511 -20.25 25.18 -5.41
C TYR A 511 -21.49 25.02 -6.30
N GLY A 512 -21.74 23.80 -6.78
CA GLY A 512 -22.92 23.52 -7.60
C GLY A 512 -22.77 23.78 -9.10
N HIS A 513 -21.71 24.45 -9.55
CA HIS A 513 -21.51 24.87 -10.94
C HIS A 513 -20.95 23.76 -11.83
N LEU A 514 -21.80 22.79 -12.17
CA LEU A 514 -21.45 21.63 -13.02
C LEU A 514 -20.98 22.06 -14.42
N GLU A 515 -21.48 23.18 -14.95
CA GLU A 515 -21.16 23.73 -16.27
C GLU A 515 -19.69 24.15 -16.42
N LEU A 516 -18.98 24.37 -15.31
CA LEU A 516 -17.58 24.83 -15.31
C LEU A 516 -16.56 23.68 -15.40
N ILE A 517 -16.97 22.45 -15.05
CA ILE A 517 -16.07 21.30 -14.90
C ILE A 517 -15.26 21.05 -16.17
N GLN A 518 -15.91 20.94 -17.33
CA GLN A 518 -15.22 20.58 -18.58
C GLN A 518 -14.13 21.61 -18.95
N LEU A 519 -14.43 22.90 -18.80
CA LEU A 519 -13.50 23.98 -19.12
C LEU A 519 -12.30 24.01 -18.17
N GLN A 520 -12.57 23.94 -16.85
CA GLN A 520 -11.52 23.95 -15.82
C GLN A 520 -10.62 22.71 -15.95
N LEU A 521 -11.21 21.55 -16.21
CA LEU A 521 -10.48 20.30 -16.38
C LEU A 521 -9.64 20.28 -17.65
N ALA A 522 -10.15 20.79 -18.79
CA ALA A 522 -9.37 20.96 -20.01
C ALA A 522 -8.16 21.87 -19.79
N THR A 523 -8.38 23.00 -19.10
CA THR A 523 -7.33 23.98 -18.76
C THR A 523 -6.27 23.37 -17.85
N GLN A 524 -6.67 22.59 -16.84
CA GLN A 524 -5.76 21.85 -15.96
C GLN A 524 -4.83 20.94 -16.78
N PHE A 525 -5.40 20.05 -17.58
CA PHE A 525 -4.60 19.09 -18.35
C PHE A 525 -3.65 19.77 -19.34
N GLU A 526 -4.09 20.83 -20.02
CA GLU A 526 -3.25 21.58 -20.96
C GLU A 526 -2.08 22.27 -20.27
N ASN A 527 -2.30 22.92 -19.14
CA ASN A 527 -1.25 23.63 -18.40
C ASN A 527 -0.20 22.67 -17.82
N TRP A 528 -0.66 21.58 -17.20
CA TRP A 528 0.23 20.57 -16.63
C TRP A 528 1.07 19.89 -17.71
N TYR A 529 0.45 19.44 -18.80
CA TYR A 529 1.18 18.77 -19.87
C TYR A 529 2.14 19.71 -20.60
N LYS A 530 1.73 20.95 -20.88
CA LYS A 530 2.58 21.96 -21.52
C LYS A 530 3.86 22.23 -20.73
N LYS A 531 3.79 22.26 -19.40
CA LYS A 531 4.95 22.54 -18.53
C LYS A 531 5.87 21.33 -18.38
N TYR A 532 5.31 20.13 -18.16
CA TYR A 532 6.10 18.98 -17.69
C TYR A 532 6.28 17.85 -18.71
N GLN A 533 5.44 17.75 -19.74
CA GLN A 533 5.56 16.73 -20.81
C GLN A 533 5.64 15.28 -20.27
N LYS A 534 4.74 14.94 -19.33
CA LYS A 534 4.64 13.61 -18.71
C LYS A 534 3.19 13.12 -18.74
N PRO A 535 2.95 11.79 -18.70
CA PRO A 535 1.61 11.25 -18.60
C PRO A 535 0.89 11.71 -17.33
N ILE A 536 -0.42 11.87 -17.41
CA ILE A 536 -1.27 12.36 -16.31
C ILE A 536 -2.28 11.28 -15.91
N ILE A 537 -2.44 11.08 -14.60
CA ILE A 537 -3.56 10.33 -14.01
C ILE A 537 -4.42 11.33 -13.24
N GLN A 538 -5.73 11.37 -13.50
CA GLN A 538 -6.68 12.01 -12.60
C GLN A 538 -6.86 11.07 -11.40
N SER A 539 -6.11 11.34 -10.32
CA SER A 539 -6.03 10.44 -9.17
C SER A 539 -7.19 10.58 -8.20
N GLU A 540 -7.85 11.75 -8.15
CA GLU A 540 -9.07 11.93 -7.36
C GLU A 540 -10.03 12.91 -8.03
N TYR A 541 -11.32 12.57 -8.01
CA TYR A 541 -12.45 13.43 -8.38
C TYR A 541 -13.72 12.81 -7.78
N GLY A 542 -14.76 13.61 -7.51
CA GLY A 542 -16.02 13.10 -6.95
C GLY A 542 -16.80 14.17 -6.18
N ALA A 543 -18.00 13.82 -5.72
CA ALA A 543 -18.87 14.65 -4.89
C ALA A 543 -19.26 13.88 -3.62
N GLU A 544 -19.43 14.56 -2.48
CA GLU A 544 -20.07 13.89 -1.33
C GLU A 544 -21.52 13.58 -1.70
N THR A 545 -22.03 12.43 -1.28
CA THR A 545 -23.35 11.93 -1.72
C THR A 545 -24.00 11.11 -0.62
N ILE A 546 -25.16 11.56 -0.15
CA ILE A 546 -25.96 10.83 0.84
C ILE A 546 -26.92 9.92 0.09
N ALA A 547 -26.82 8.62 0.32
CA ALA A 547 -27.72 7.65 -0.30
C ALA A 547 -29.19 7.98 0.05
N GLY A 548 -30.06 7.97 -0.96
CA GLY A 548 -31.47 8.33 -0.81
C GLY A 548 -31.79 9.84 -0.86
N PHE A 549 -30.79 10.72 -0.98
CA PHE A 549 -31.04 12.13 -1.30
C PHE A 549 -31.16 12.27 -2.81
N HIS A 550 -32.32 12.71 -3.28
CA HIS A 550 -32.63 12.91 -4.70
C HIS A 550 -33.18 14.30 -4.96
N GLN A 551 -32.84 14.91 -6.10
CA GLN A 551 -33.36 16.21 -6.51
C GLN A 551 -33.19 16.43 -8.01
N ASP A 552 -34.17 17.09 -8.62
CA ASP A 552 -34.04 17.80 -9.90
C ASP A 552 -34.37 19.30 -9.69
N PRO A 553 -33.57 20.24 -10.23
CA PRO A 553 -32.22 20.07 -10.80
C PRO A 553 -31.22 19.44 -9.81
N PRO A 554 -30.09 18.86 -10.26
CA PRO A 554 -29.12 18.22 -9.38
C PRO A 554 -28.55 19.23 -8.36
N LEU A 555 -28.60 18.89 -7.07
CA LEU A 555 -28.06 19.70 -5.98
C LEU A 555 -26.98 18.93 -5.21
N MET A 556 -26.03 19.65 -4.60
CA MET A 556 -24.96 19.03 -3.81
C MET A 556 -25.51 18.01 -2.80
N PHE A 557 -24.77 16.91 -2.59
CA PHE A 557 -25.14 15.73 -1.79
C PHE A 557 -26.17 14.77 -2.41
N THR A 558 -26.86 15.12 -3.50
CA THR A 558 -27.82 14.20 -4.14
C THR A 558 -27.13 13.20 -5.06
N GLU A 559 -27.77 12.04 -5.26
CA GLU A 559 -27.26 11.02 -6.18
C GLU A 559 -27.20 11.53 -7.62
N GLU A 560 -28.13 12.38 -8.04
CA GLU A 560 -28.13 13.01 -9.37
C GLU A 560 -26.95 13.96 -9.54
N TYR A 561 -26.57 14.73 -8.52
CA TYR A 561 -25.39 15.60 -8.59
C TYR A 561 -24.10 14.81 -8.72
N GLN A 562 -23.97 13.69 -7.99
CA GLN A 562 -22.83 12.78 -8.18
C GLN A 562 -22.75 12.29 -9.62
N LYS A 563 -23.87 11.85 -10.19
CA LYS A 563 -23.93 11.41 -11.60
C LYS A 563 -23.51 12.53 -12.55
N SER A 564 -24.13 13.71 -12.45
CA SER A 564 -23.83 14.82 -13.36
C SER A 564 -22.39 15.30 -13.23
N LEU A 565 -21.82 15.38 -12.02
CA LEU A 565 -20.41 15.71 -11.83
C LEU A 565 -19.50 14.69 -12.53
N LEU A 566 -19.76 13.39 -12.31
CA LEU A 566 -18.99 12.32 -12.95
C LEU A 566 -19.06 12.40 -14.48
N GLU A 567 -20.25 12.61 -15.05
CA GLU A 567 -20.44 12.76 -16.49
C GLU A 567 -19.60 13.91 -17.07
N GLN A 568 -19.59 15.08 -16.41
CA GLN A 568 -18.79 16.22 -16.88
C GLN A 568 -17.28 15.93 -16.80
N TYR A 569 -16.81 15.27 -15.73
CA TYR A 569 -15.42 14.82 -15.63
C TYR A 569 -15.07 13.81 -16.73
N HIS A 570 -15.94 12.83 -16.97
CA HIS A 570 -15.78 11.80 -18.00
C HIS A 570 -15.69 12.41 -19.41
N LEU A 571 -16.52 13.40 -19.72
CA LEU A 571 -16.46 14.15 -20.98
C LEU A 571 -15.12 14.89 -21.14
N GLY A 572 -14.63 15.53 -20.07
CA GLY A 572 -13.33 16.21 -20.08
C GLY A 572 -12.14 15.23 -20.20
N LEU A 573 -12.18 14.10 -19.50
CA LEU A 573 -11.19 13.03 -19.59
C LEU A 573 -11.13 12.43 -21.00
N ASP A 574 -12.28 12.22 -21.65
CA ASP A 574 -12.37 11.68 -23.00
C ASP A 574 -11.62 12.54 -24.04
N GLN A 575 -11.46 13.85 -23.79
CA GLN A 575 -10.69 14.74 -24.68
C GLN A 575 -9.18 14.48 -24.67
N LYS A 576 -8.66 13.84 -23.61
CA LYS A 576 -7.22 13.68 -23.35
C LYS A 576 -6.78 12.22 -23.12
N ARG A 577 -7.69 11.27 -22.87
CA ARG A 577 -7.39 9.86 -22.54
C ARG A 577 -6.67 9.03 -23.62
N ARG A 578 -6.69 9.49 -24.87
CA ARG A 578 -5.97 8.88 -26.02
C ARG A 578 -4.76 9.72 -26.45
N LYS A 579 -4.34 10.66 -25.60
CA LYS A 579 -3.23 11.58 -25.86
C LYS A 579 -2.15 11.39 -24.79
N TYR A 580 -2.40 11.89 -23.59
CA TYR A 580 -1.42 11.85 -22.49
C TYR A 580 -2.06 11.68 -21.10
N VAL A 581 -3.38 11.66 -20.99
CA VAL A 581 -4.05 11.21 -19.77
C VAL A 581 -4.12 9.68 -19.85
N VAL A 582 -3.47 9.01 -18.90
CA VAL A 582 -3.32 7.55 -18.86
C VAL A 582 -4.15 6.93 -17.76
N GLY A 583 -4.95 7.70 -17.01
CA GLY A 583 -5.79 7.12 -15.98
C GLY A 583 -6.82 8.04 -15.36
N GLU A 584 -7.87 7.43 -14.82
CA GLU A 584 -8.91 8.02 -14.01
C GLU A 584 -9.22 7.12 -12.79
N LEU A 585 -9.12 7.70 -11.59
CA LEU A 585 -9.39 7.03 -10.33
C LEU A 585 -10.44 7.83 -9.56
N ILE A 586 -11.67 7.31 -9.48
CA ILE A 586 -12.75 7.98 -8.74
C ILE A 586 -12.43 8.01 -7.24
N TRP A 587 -12.72 9.13 -6.58
CA TRP A 587 -12.73 9.22 -5.13
C TRP A 587 -14.16 9.08 -4.62
N ASN A 588 -14.56 8.02 -3.91
CA ASN A 588 -13.80 6.83 -3.49
C ASN A 588 -14.60 5.56 -3.87
N PHE A 589 -14.02 4.39 -3.69
CA PHE A 589 -14.75 3.13 -3.79
C PHE A 589 -15.97 3.11 -2.86
N ALA A 590 -15.78 3.36 -1.57
CA ALA A 590 -16.87 3.33 -0.60
C ALA A 590 -16.81 4.54 0.34
N ASP A 591 -17.94 4.87 0.96
CA ASP A 591 -17.97 5.82 2.08
C ASP A 591 -17.11 5.29 3.23
N PHE A 592 -16.44 6.19 3.96
CA PHE A 592 -15.51 5.82 5.02
C PHE A 592 -15.45 6.88 6.13
N MET A 593 -14.91 6.55 7.30
CA MET A 593 -14.96 7.44 8.47
C MET A 593 -13.84 8.50 8.49
N THR A 594 -14.16 9.68 9.01
CA THR A 594 -13.23 10.81 9.19
C THR A 594 -13.28 11.34 10.63
N GLU A 595 -12.39 12.28 10.96
CA GLU A 595 -12.62 13.13 12.13
C GLU A 595 -13.91 13.94 12.00
N GLN A 596 -14.44 14.35 13.16
CA GLN A 596 -15.67 15.13 13.22
C GLN A 596 -15.42 16.56 12.70
N SER A 597 -16.23 17.00 11.75
CA SER A 597 -16.26 18.40 11.30
C SER A 597 -17.64 18.75 10.73
N LEU A 598 -17.91 20.05 10.58
CA LEU A 598 -19.15 20.54 9.97
C LEU A 598 -19.31 20.08 8.52
N THR A 599 -18.22 19.71 7.84
CA THR A 599 -18.19 19.34 6.42
C THR A 599 -18.16 17.82 6.22
N ARG A 600 -18.34 17.01 7.27
CA ARG A 600 -18.27 15.55 7.23
C ARG A 600 -19.48 14.92 7.89
N VAL A 601 -20.40 14.40 7.09
CA VAL A 601 -21.63 13.75 7.55
C VAL A 601 -21.31 12.30 7.90
N LEU A 602 -20.96 12.04 9.16
CA LEU A 602 -20.50 10.71 9.65
C LEU A 602 -19.36 10.13 8.80
N GLY A 603 -18.35 10.94 8.52
CA GLY A 603 -17.26 10.58 7.62
C GLY A 603 -17.37 11.22 6.23
N ASN A 604 -16.57 10.70 5.30
CA ASN A 604 -16.57 11.07 3.89
C ASN A 604 -17.59 10.20 3.15
N LYS A 605 -18.44 10.85 2.37
CA LYS A 605 -19.58 10.32 1.64
C LYS A 605 -19.39 10.38 0.12
N LYS A 606 -18.15 10.57 -0.34
CA LYS A 606 -17.83 10.58 -1.78
C LYS A 606 -17.85 9.19 -2.42
N GLY A 607 -18.04 8.14 -1.64
CA GLY A 607 -18.07 6.76 -2.13
C GLY A 607 -19.13 6.56 -3.22
N ILE A 608 -18.79 5.77 -4.24
CA ILE A 608 -19.78 5.26 -5.20
C ILE A 608 -20.56 4.07 -4.63
N PHE A 609 -19.97 3.36 -3.65
CA PHE A 609 -20.66 2.42 -2.78
C PHE A 609 -20.88 3.05 -1.40
N THR A 610 -21.94 2.64 -0.71
CA THR A 610 -22.06 2.91 0.73
C THR A 610 -20.96 2.18 1.49
N ARG A 611 -20.74 2.55 2.76
CA ARG A 611 -19.78 1.87 3.64
C ARG A 611 -20.05 0.37 3.75
N GLN A 612 -21.31 -0.04 3.62
CA GLN A 612 -21.80 -1.43 3.61
C GLN A 612 -21.77 -2.10 2.22
N ARG A 613 -21.03 -1.55 1.26
CA ARG A 613 -20.77 -2.13 -0.07
C ARG A 613 -22.03 -2.29 -0.93
N GLN A 614 -22.99 -1.37 -0.79
CA GLN A 614 -24.17 -1.27 -1.66
C GLN A 614 -23.99 -0.13 -2.69
N PRO A 615 -24.37 -0.32 -3.96
CA PRO A 615 -24.15 0.69 -4.99
C PRO A 615 -25.07 1.90 -4.80
N LYS A 616 -24.52 3.12 -4.87
CA LYS A 616 -25.28 4.33 -5.19
C LYS A 616 -25.53 4.39 -6.70
N SER A 617 -26.41 5.27 -7.17
CA SER A 617 -26.76 5.38 -8.59
C SER A 617 -25.53 5.65 -9.49
N ALA A 618 -24.53 6.40 -9.00
CA ALA A 618 -23.29 6.69 -9.73
C ALA A 618 -22.39 5.46 -9.97
N ALA A 619 -22.50 4.39 -9.16
CA ALA A 619 -21.74 3.16 -9.37
C ALA A 619 -22.11 2.47 -10.70
N PHE A 620 -23.40 2.52 -11.07
CA PHE A 620 -23.89 1.97 -12.34
C PHE A 620 -23.39 2.77 -13.54
N LEU A 621 -23.37 4.11 -13.43
CA LEU A 621 -22.83 4.99 -14.46
C LEU A 621 -21.34 4.71 -14.72
N LEU A 622 -20.56 4.62 -13.64
CA LEU A 622 -19.12 4.35 -13.76
C LEU A 622 -18.85 2.96 -14.32
N ARG A 623 -19.69 1.98 -13.98
CA ARG A 623 -19.63 0.62 -14.56
C ARG A 623 -19.77 0.65 -16.07
N GLU A 624 -20.79 1.33 -16.59
CA GLU A 624 -21.02 1.43 -18.04
C GLU A 624 -19.80 2.05 -18.74
N ARG A 625 -19.23 3.11 -18.16
CA ARG A 625 -18.01 3.74 -18.68
C ARG A 625 -16.82 2.79 -18.72
N TYR A 626 -16.53 2.08 -17.62
CA TYR A 626 -15.33 1.25 -17.54
C TYR A 626 -15.38 0.04 -18.46
N TRP A 627 -16.55 -0.60 -18.58
CA TRP A 627 -16.74 -1.66 -19.57
C TRP A 627 -16.67 -1.15 -21.01
N LYS A 628 -17.18 0.06 -21.29
CA LYS A 628 -17.01 0.73 -22.60
C LYS A 628 -15.52 0.94 -22.93
N ILE A 629 -14.75 1.53 -22.02
CA ILE A 629 -13.32 1.78 -22.22
C ILE A 629 -12.55 0.47 -22.43
N ALA A 630 -12.83 -0.56 -21.60
CA ALA A 630 -12.20 -1.86 -21.73
C ALA A 630 -12.45 -2.51 -23.10
N ASN A 631 -13.68 -2.45 -23.61
CA ASN A 631 -14.03 -3.03 -24.91
C ASN A 631 -13.34 -2.32 -26.08
N GLU A 632 -13.09 -1.00 -25.98
CA GLU A 632 -12.33 -0.26 -27.00
C GLU A 632 -10.86 -0.73 -27.11
N THR A 633 -10.29 -1.26 -26.02
CA THR A 633 -8.90 -1.75 -26.01
C THR A 633 -8.75 -3.18 -26.52
N ARG A 634 -9.79 -4.02 -26.39
CA ARG A 634 -9.76 -5.43 -26.83
C ARG A 634 -9.86 -5.60 -28.35
N TYR A 635 -10.52 -4.67 -29.05
CA TYR A 635 -10.71 -4.74 -30.50
C TYR A 635 -10.22 -3.46 -31.20
N PRO A 636 -8.90 -3.28 -31.41
CA PRO A 636 -8.40 -2.12 -32.15
C PRO A 636 -8.84 -2.07 -33.62
N HIS A 637 -9.41 -3.14 -34.20
CA HIS A 637 -9.79 -3.21 -35.61
C HIS A 637 -11.07 -4.04 -35.88
N SER A 638 -12.24 -3.39 -35.92
CA SER A 638 -13.41 -3.93 -36.65
C SER A 638 -14.50 -2.86 -36.94
N VAL A 639 -14.16 -1.70 -37.49
CA VAL A 639 -15.15 -0.85 -38.21
C VAL A 639 -14.47 -0.19 -39.41
N ALA A 640 -14.18 -0.98 -40.45
CA ALA A 640 -14.21 -0.46 -41.81
C ALA A 640 -15.62 -0.76 -42.34
N LYS A 641 -16.46 0.28 -42.47
CA LYS A 641 -17.72 0.18 -43.21
C LYS A 641 -17.40 -0.33 -44.61
N SER A 642 -18.02 -1.44 -45.01
CA SER A 642 -18.01 -1.92 -46.39
C SER A 642 -18.55 -0.82 -47.29
N GLN A 643 -17.71 -0.31 -48.18
CA GLN A 643 -18.17 0.40 -49.36
C GLN A 643 -18.87 -0.62 -50.26
N CYS A 644 -20.20 -0.55 -50.34
CA CYS A 644 -20.93 -1.11 -51.46
C CYS A 644 -20.58 -0.28 -52.70
N LEU A 645 -19.78 -0.87 -53.59
CA LEU A 645 -19.65 -0.46 -54.98
C LEU A 645 -20.10 -1.66 -55.80
N GLU A 646 -21.40 -1.70 -56.12
CA GLU A 646 -21.94 -2.53 -57.19
C GLU A 646 -22.23 -1.65 -58.41
N ASN A 647 -21.45 -1.93 -59.46
CA ASN A 647 -21.85 -2.10 -60.85
C ASN A 647 -22.37 -0.90 -61.68
N SER A 648 -21.43 -0.42 -62.50
CA SER A 648 -21.48 -0.17 -63.95
C SER A 648 -22.55 0.75 -64.56
N PRO A 649 -22.14 1.76 -65.36
CA PRO A 649 -23.02 2.46 -66.27
C PRO A 649 -23.12 1.70 -67.61
N PHE A 650 -24.25 1.81 -68.29
CA PHE A 650 -24.47 1.91 -69.76
C PHE A 650 -25.88 1.39 -70.10
N THR A 651 -26.59 2.22 -70.86
CA THR A 651 -28.01 2.17 -71.33
C THR A 651 -29.11 2.50 -70.33
#